data_AF-A0A0K6G585-F1
#
_entry.id   AF-A0A0K6G585-F1
#
_cell.length_a   1.000
_cell.length_b   1.000
_cell.length_c   1.000
_cell.angle_alpha   90.00
_cell.angle_beta   90.00
_cell.angle_gamma   90.00
#
_symmetry.space_group_name_H-M   'P 1'
#
loop_
_entity.id
_entity.type
_entity.pdbx_description
1 polymer ?
#
loop_
_entity_poly.entity_id
_entity_poly.type
_entity_poly.pdbx_seq_one_letter_code
_entity_poly.pdbx_strand_id
1 'polypeptide(L)'
;MMTDTLKGLSYMHGIASGPIAHGDIKLVRRAHATALICDFGRSSHPKDLDRPHEFILSSSSPFAGTVRYMSPELLLPESAIPSPAADMWAYGCISLEILCRIQPYNETNSDAVVAELIRTGHLPSNRPYGPRGRLVNDTLWGLLSSCWQAQDWRPTAQIVLEELTRLVESGQVNSPIPMDLFSVTGSEPMPAWPAEIKDLNDQLKSDRLFVRSRSPRATIWRATMATNQWVVIKVPRLNASIENQARHDHLEYIYRKVASSRYGVHHPNIIDFLGITSGFSPHEGLVFEECYEWRLDEMCDILEGLKYMHGYPVPIPHGDLIPENISVDDSGRAKISLMSFGRILAALPLEAGVTATAESVLSLRWMSPELVTVDDPQPTTESDIWTFGCVCFWLLTHREPYSSIKRDDLAGAEIMRDKPPAIPTRSDYRAFWTTNGLWNAIARCWRKDPLQRPTATEFMKLLTQLEGRNMALDWLPVSVADLAGKVRFNISERREYKQIASHSSVWRRFKDMEEEILEEVKVRMVLYEAMYAPKWYTKSTKVAIKAPYSLESDDITREAVYSGIRYEVALMAQVDHPSIHKLLGIDSSPTPTHPPHMVFEPLPLSTLQRLIDKGKTNYYTCIPILSDVASAITYLHELTAGSIAHGDIQPANILVYPDGRAKLANFTCAFQYISNSPASPRHLSGAISVPPQPSLHCSPESRDPFAFPSLAGDVWSFGTVILSTFSPLFRATDSTLYALQLEKNISPLDSGEIIADCDARVLPLLRSMLIVEPASRATMTSVLSRLSNN
;
A
#
# COMPACT_ATOMS: atom_id res chain seq x y z
N MET A 1 -3.58 48.41 0.81
CA MET A 1 -3.59 46.97 1.19
C MET A 1 -3.16 46.75 2.64
N MET A 2 -1.87 46.76 2.98
CA MET A 2 -1.41 46.51 4.37
C MET A 2 -2.03 47.44 5.41
N THR A 3 -2.14 48.74 5.12
CA THR A 3 -2.76 49.75 5.98
C THR A 3 -4.28 49.58 6.07
N ASP A 4 -4.94 49.16 4.99
CA ASP A 4 -6.40 48.93 4.98
C ASP A 4 -6.77 47.69 5.79
N THR A 5 -5.97 46.62 5.71
CA THR A 5 -6.11 45.42 6.53
C THR A 5 -5.95 45.77 8.02
N LEU A 6 -4.96 46.58 8.40
CA LEU A 6 -4.78 47.02 9.79
C LEU A 6 -5.92 47.91 10.29
N LYS A 7 -6.49 48.79 9.45
CA LYS A 7 -7.69 49.57 9.82
C LYS A 7 -8.87 48.64 10.12
N GLY A 8 -9.06 47.59 9.32
CA GLY A 8 -10.09 46.58 9.54
C GLY A 8 -9.87 45.80 10.84
N LEU A 9 -8.65 45.30 11.06
CA LEU A 9 -8.30 44.58 12.29
C LEU A 9 -8.39 45.46 13.54
N SER A 10 -7.86 46.70 13.48
CA SER A 10 -7.94 47.66 14.60
C SER A 10 -9.39 47.95 14.99
N TYR A 11 -10.27 48.12 13.99
CA TYR A 11 -11.70 48.30 14.25
C TYR A 11 -12.30 47.07 14.96
N MET A 12 -12.04 45.85 14.49
CA MET A 12 -12.56 44.61 15.08
C MET A 12 -12.02 44.34 16.49
N HIS A 13 -10.71 44.55 16.68
CA HIS A 13 -10.02 44.34 17.95
C HIS A 13 -10.40 45.42 18.98
N GLY A 14 -10.85 46.60 18.54
CA GLY A 14 -11.22 47.75 19.40
C GLY A 14 -12.71 47.82 19.78
N ILE A 15 -13.53 46.83 19.45
CA ILE A 15 -14.98 46.86 19.73
C ILE A 15 -15.23 46.84 21.25
N ALA A 16 -15.93 47.87 21.75
CA ALA A 16 -16.16 48.07 23.19
C ALA A 16 -17.00 46.95 23.87
N SER A 17 -17.76 46.17 23.10
CA SER A 17 -18.51 45.01 23.61
C SER A 17 -17.68 43.74 23.81
N GLY A 18 -16.41 43.77 23.39
CA GLY A 18 -15.45 42.66 23.39
C GLY A 18 -14.68 42.60 22.05
N PRO A 19 -13.36 42.35 22.06
CA PRO A 19 -12.57 42.28 20.83
C PRO A 19 -13.00 41.08 19.96
N ILE A 20 -13.24 41.30 18.67
CA ILE A 20 -13.53 40.22 17.71
C ILE A 20 -12.23 39.79 17.04
N ALA A 21 -11.86 38.51 17.15
CA ALA A 21 -10.77 37.94 16.35
C ALA A 21 -11.31 37.35 15.05
N HIS A 22 -10.60 37.53 13.93
CA HIS A 22 -11.04 37.07 12.61
C HIS A 22 -10.80 35.58 12.39
N GLY A 23 -9.60 35.07 12.71
CA GLY A 23 -9.26 33.65 12.73
C GLY A 23 -8.90 32.97 11.41
N ASP A 24 -9.21 33.59 10.27
CA ASP A 24 -8.75 33.15 8.93
C ASP A 24 -8.71 34.34 7.94
N ILE A 25 -7.77 35.28 8.13
CA ILE A 25 -7.77 36.56 7.40
C ILE A 25 -7.62 36.33 5.89
N LYS A 26 -8.69 36.60 5.14
CA LYS A 26 -8.70 36.61 3.67
C LYS A 26 -8.96 38.01 3.15
N LEU A 27 -8.23 38.41 2.11
CA LEU A 27 -8.31 39.74 1.52
C LEU A 27 -8.94 39.69 0.13
N VAL A 28 -9.91 40.58 -0.11
CA VAL A 28 -10.47 40.85 -1.44
C VAL A 28 -10.21 42.30 -1.81
N ARG A 29 -9.80 42.54 -3.05
CA ARG A 29 -9.59 43.90 -3.57
C ARG A 29 -10.86 44.39 -4.26
N ARG A 30 -11.36 45.57 -3.86
CA ARG A 30 -12.45 46.26 -4.57
C ARG A 30 -11.87 47.35 -5.50
N ALA A 31 -12.55 47.66 -6.60
CA ALA A 31 -12.12 48.65 -7.59
C ALA A 31 -11.56 49.94 -6.94
N HIS A 32 -10.37 50.35 -7.40
CA HIS A 32 -9.53 51.46 -6.90
C HIS A 32 -8.93 51.30 -5.49
N ALA A 33 -8.04 50.30 -5.34
CA ALA A 33 -6.93 50.23 -4.37
C ALA A 33 -7.23 49.93 -2.89
N THR A 34 -8.49 49.80 -2.46
CA THR A 34 -8.83 49.43 -1.07
C THR A 34 -8.91 47.91 -0.88
N ALA A 35 -8.21 47.37 0.13
CA ALA A 35 -8.36 45.96 0.55
C ALA A 35 -9.46 45.81 1.60
N LEU A 36 -10.28 44.77 1.46
CA LEU A 36 -11.34 44.41 2.41
C LEU A 36 -11.04 43.04 3.02
N ILE A 37 -11.24 42.90 4.33
CA ILE A 37 -11.22 41.61 5.03
C ILE A 37 -12.55 40.91 4.75
N CYS A 38 -12.48 39.61 4.43
CA CYS A 38 -13.63 38.79 4.12
C CYS A 38 -13.51 37.41 4.78
N ASP A 39 -14.61 36.64 4.73
CA ASP A 39 -14.71 35.28 5.27
C ASP A 39 -14.66 35.20 6.81
N PHE A 40 -15.70 35.73 7.46
CA PHE A 40 -15.87 35.73 8.92
C PHE A 40 -16.34 34.39 9.49
N GLY A 41 -16.29 33.29 8.71
CA GLY A 41 -16.81 31.98 9.12
C GLY A 41 -16.11 31.37 10.34
N ARG A 42 -14.99 31.97 10.77
CA ARG A 42 -14.18 31.52 11.90
C ARG A 42 -13.86 32.63 12.90
N SER A 43 -14.59 33.73 12.82
CA SER A 43 -14.44 34.83 13.77
C SER A 43 -15.01 34.46 15.14
N SER A 44 -14.36 34.91 16.20
CA SER A 44 -14.74 34.63 17.59
C SER A 44 -14.99 35.93 18.37
N HIS A 45 -16.06 35.96 19.15
CA HIS A 45 -16.31 37.01 20.15
C HIS A 45 -16.24 36.40 21.58
N PRO A 46 -15.77 37.13 22.60
CA PRO A 46 -15.64 36.61 23.98
C PRO A 46 -16.93 36.07 24.61
N LYS A 47 -18.10 36.43 24.06
CA LYS A 47 -19.42 35.95 24.51
C LYS A 47 -19.83 34.61 23.89
N ASP A 48 -19.10 34.13 22.89
CA ASP A 48 -19.37 32.85 22.23
C ASP A 48 -18.75 31.68 23.00
N LEU A 49 -17.82 31.94 23.93
CA LEU A 49 -17.05 30.98 24.73
C LEU A 49 -17.91 30.08 25.66
N ASP A 50 -19.14 30.47 25.97
CA ASP A 50 -20.07 29.69 26.83
C ASP A 50 -20.85 28.60 26.07
N ARG A 51 -20.61 28.42 24.76
CA ARG A 51 -21.24 27.37 23.94
C ARG A 51 -20.24 26.24 23.65
N PRO A 52 -20.64 24.95 23.69
CA PRO A 52 -19.79 23.87 23.22
C PRO A 52 -19.57 24.06 21.71
N HIS A 53 -18.40 24.53 21.33
CA HIS A 53 -18.08 24.81 19.93
C HIS A 53 -17.87 23.50 19.17
N GLU A 54 -18.82 23.15 18.30
CA GLU A 54 -18.51 22.39 17.08
C GLU A 54 -17.56 23.26 16.25
N PHE A 55 -16.26 23.01 16.36
CA PHE A 55 -15.29 23.61 15.45
C PHE A 55 -15.65 23.14 14.04
N ILE A 56 -16.08 24.07 13.19
CA ILE A 56 -16.17 23.86 11.75
C ILE A 56 -14.73 23.72 11.25
N LEU A 57 -14.18 22.51 11.33
CA LEU A 57 -12.97 22.12 10.62
C LEU A 57 -13.27 22.29 9.13
N SER A 58 -12.49 23.10 8.42
CA SER A 58 -12.67 23.18 6.98
C SER A 58 -12.36 21.81 6.40
N SER A 59 -13.14 21.38 5.40
CA SER A 59 -12.95 20.09 4.72
C SER A 59 -11.63 20.01 3.92
N SER A 60 -10.74 21.01 4.06
CA SER A 60 -9.53 21.21 3.26
C SER A 60 -8.23 21.24 4.08
N SER A 61 -8.28 21.19 5.42
CA SER A 61 -7.10 21.16 6.30
C SER A 61 -7.43 20.46 7.63
N PRO A 62 -6.52 19.64 8.21
CA PRO A 62 -6.73 19.03 9.52
C PRO A 62 -6.71 20.06 10.66
N PHE A 63 -6.27 21.28 10.38
CA PHE A 63 -6.29 22.39 11.29
C PHE A 63 -7.44 23.32 10.92
N ALA A 64 -8.03 23.95 11.92
CA ALA A 64 -9.01 24.97 11.67
C ALA A 64 -8.24 26.20 11.11
N GLY A 65 -8.09 26.30 9.77
CA GLY A 65 -7.48 27.44 9.05
C GLY A 65 -6.41 27.08 8.00
N THR A 66 -5.86 28.11 7.35
CA THR A 66 -4.71 27.98 6.43
C THR A 66 -3.39 27.87 7.23
N VAL A 67 -2.79 26.68 7.32
CA VAL A 67 -1.72 26.32 8.29
C VAL A 67 -0.56 27.31 8.35
N ARG A 68 -0.11 27.77 7.19
CA ARG A 68 1.04 28.68 7.03
C ARG A 68 0.87 30.05 7.68
N TYR A 69 -0.36 30.45 7.97
CA TYR A 69 -0.70 31.74 8.55
C TYR A 69 -1.16 31.61 10.00
N MET A 70 -1.24 30.38 10.53
CA MET A 70 -1.65 30.14 11.90
C MET A 70 -0.54 30.46 12.88
N SER A 71 -0.93 31.02 14.02
CA SER A 71 -0.05 31.24 15.15
C SER A 71 0.17 29.94 15.93
N PRO A 72 1.29 29.81 16.67
CA PRO A 72 1.61 28.60 17.43
C PRO A 72 0.51 28.16 18.41
N GLU A 73 -0.17 29.11 19.06
CA GLU A 73 -1.23 28.80 20.01
C GLU A 73 -2.49 28.19 19.38
N LEU A 74 -2.74 28.43 18.08
CA LEU A 74 -3.86 27.83 17.36
C LEU A 74 -3.62 26.37 16.95
N LEU A 75 -2.39 25.89 17.04
CA LEU A 75 -2.02 24.50 16.76
C LEU A 75 -2.07 23.61 18.02
N LEU A 76 -2.37 24.18 19.19
CA LEU A 76 -2.53 23.45 20.44
C LEU A 76 -4.02 23.09 20.68
N PRO A 77 -4.36 21.80 20.94
CA PRO A 77 -5.75 21.35 21.09
C PRO A 77 -6.55 22.10 22.17
N GLU A 78 -5.87 22.58 23.21
CA GLU A 78 -6.49 23.23 24.38
C GLU A 78 -6.66 24.75 24.21
N SER A 79 -6.15 25.36 23.12
CA SER A 79 -6.09 26.82 22.93
C SER A 79 -6.46 27.29 21.51
N ALA A 80 -7.13 26.43 20.72
CA ALA A 80 -7.45 26.66 19.30
C ALA A 80 -8.54 27.72 19.02
N ILE A 81 -8.71 28.71 19.91
CA ILE A 81 -9.68 29.79 19.75
C ILE A 81 -8.96 30.99 19.14
N PRO A 82 -9.43 31.52 17.99
CA PRO A 82 -8.89 32.74 17.41
C PRO A 82 -8.86 33.89 18.42
N SER A 83 -7.74 34.60 18.46
CA SER A 83 -7.54 35.76 19.34
C SER A 83 -7.00 36.94 18.52
N PRO A 84 -7.15 38.19 19.01
CA PRO A 84 -6.54 39.34 18.35
C PRO A 84 -5.02 39.19 18.14
N ALA A 85 -4.33 38.53 19.08
CA ALA A 85 -2.92 38.23 18.95
C ALA A 85 -2.63 37.21 17.83
N ALA A 86 -3.50 36.23 17.60
CA ALA A 86 -3.38 35.27 16.50
C ALA A 86 -3.58 35.95 15.14
N ASP A 87 -4.54 36.88 15.04
CA ASP A 87 -4.73 37.70 13.83
C ASP A 87 -3.48 38.52 13.48
N MET A 88 -2.76 39.02 14.49
CA MET A 88 -1.55 39.80 14.27
C MET A 88 -0.39 38.94 13.74
N TRP A 89 -0.30 37.67 14.14
CA TRP A 89 0.64 36.72 13.53
C TRP A 89 0.31 36.48 12.05
N ALA A 90 -0.96 36.21 11.76
CA ALA A 90 -1.45 36.05 10.38
C ALA A 90 -1.22 37.33 9.54
N TYR A 91 -1.41 38.51 10.12
CA TYR A 91 -1.11 39.79 9.48
C TYR A 91 0.37 39.93 9.10
N GLY A 92 1.30 39.54 9.99
CA GLY A 92 2.74 39.52 9.69
C GLY A 92 3.04 38.63 8.48
N CYS A 93 2.45 37.43 8.45
CA CYS A 93 2.57 36.48 7.35
C CYS A 93 2.04 37.04 6.02
N ILE A 94 0.85 37.63 6.04
CA ILE A 94 0.22 38.28 4.88
C ILE A 94 1.06 39.47 4.39
N SER A 95 1.62 40.25 5.31
CA SER A 95 2.44 41.42 4.98
C SER A 95 3.76 41.02 4.34
N LEU A 96 4.39 39.96 4.83
CA LEU A 96 5.57 39.35 4.18
C LEU A 96 5.24 38.91 2.76
N GLU A 97 4.12 38.22 2.57
CA GLU A 97 3.68 37.74 1.26
C GLU A 97 3.36 38.89 0.30
N ILE A 98 2.68 39.94 0.77
CA ILE A 98 2.38 41.14 -0.04
C ILE A 98 3.66 41.84 -0.49
N LEU A 99 4.63 42.04 0.41
CA LEU A 99 5.84 42.82 0.16
C LEU A 99 6.88 42.03 -0.65
N CYS A 100 7.07 40.75 -0.32
CA CYS A 100 8.19 39.96 -0.81
C CYS A 100 7.77 38.90 -1.85
N ARG A 101 6.47 38.65 -2.01
CA ARG A 101 5.93 37.55 -2.85
C ARG A 101 6.51 36.19 -2.49
N ILE A 102 6.73 36.01 -1.19
CA ILE A 102 7.24 34.79 -0.59
C ILE A 102 6.16 34.30 0.37
N GLN A 103 5.73 33.05 0.18
CA GLN A 103 4.82 32.42 1.12
C GLN A 103 5.53 32.20 2.46
N PRO A 104 4.84 32.35 3.60
CA PRO A 104 5.32 31.85 4.89
C PRO A 104 5.77 30.39 4.78
N TYR A 105 6.95 30.08 5.31
CA TYR A 105 7.57 28.76 5.31
C TYR A 105 7.79 28.22 3.89
N ASN A 106 8.35 29.06 3.00
CA ASN A 106 8.57 28.74 1.59
C ASN A 106 9.62 27.63 1.36
N GLU A 107 10.33 27.21 2.38
CA GLU A 107 11.31 26.12 2.31
C GLU A 107 10.64 24.75 2.19
N THR A 108 9.32 24.65 2.41
CA THR A 108 8.57 23.40 2.34
C THR A 108 7.15 23.61 1.80
N ASN A 109 6.67 22.65 1.00
CA ASN A 109 5.29 22.62 0.50
C ASN A 109 4.34 21.77 1.37
N SER A 110 4.86 21.09 2.40
CA SER A 110 4.06 20.24 3.29
C SER A 110 3.51 21.02 4.48
N ASP A 111 2.18 21.16 4.55
CA ASP A 111 1.51 21.83 5.67
C ASP A 111 1.73 21.10 7.01
N ALA A 112 2.01 19.78 7.00
CA ALA A 112 2.38 19.04 8.20
C ALA A 112 3.77 19.45 8.72
N VAL A 113 4.74 19.65 7.83
CA VAL A 113 6.07 20.18 8.19
C VAL A 113 5.95 21.62 8.68
N VAL A 114 5.11 22.42 8.03
CA VAL A 114 4.83 23.80 8.48
C VAL A 114 4.23 23.82 9.88
N ALA A 115 3.23 22.98 10.17
CA ALA A 115 2.64 22.89 11.50
C ALA A 115 3.69 22.54 12.57
N GLU A 116 4.62 21.64 12.27
CA GLU A 116 5.71 21.28 13.17
C GLU A 116 6.73 22.41 13.34
N LEU A 117 7.07 23.13 12.25
CA LEU A 117 7.93 24.32 12.30
C LEU A 117 7.32 25.41 13.17
N ILE A 118 6.04 25.70 13.00
CA ILE A 118 5.30 26.67 13.82
C ILE A 118 5.30 26.21 15.29
N ARG A 119 5.00 24.93 15.57
CA ARG A 119 4.94 24.36 16.92
C ARG A 119 6.30 24.42 17.65
N THR A 120 7.38 24.30 16.90
CA THR A 120 8.77 24.39 17.41
C THR A 120 9.30 25.82 17.46
N GLY A 121 8.48 26.83 17.15
CA GLY A 121 8.82 28.25 17.27
C GLY A 121 9.64 28.81 16.11
N HIS A 122 9.69 28.11 14.96
CA HIS A 122 10.35 28.63 13.77
C HIS A 122 9.52 29.78 13.17
N LEU A 123 10.19 30.87 12.83
CA LEU A 123 9.57 32.04 12.22
C LEU A 123 9.14 31.75 10.77
N PRO A 124 8.08 32.43 10.27
CA PRO A 124 7.60 32.29 8.89
C PRO A 124 8.63 32.45 7.78
N SER A 125 9.69 33.24 8.01
CA SER A 125 10.80 33.39 7.07
C SER A 125 11.94 34.11 7.77
N ASN A 126 13.18 33.83 7.35
CA ASN A 126 14.28 34.78 7.57
C ASN A 126 14.07 36.04 6.71
N ARG A 127 14.77 37.14 7.01
CA ARG A 127 14.67 38.35 6.20
C ARG A 127 15.04 38.05 4.74
N PRO A 128 14.15 38.30 3.77
CA PRO A 128 14.45 38.03 2.36
C PRO A 128 15.64 38.89 1.88
N TYR A 129 16.52 38.29 1.08
CA TYR A 129 17.65 38.98 0.44
C TYR A 129 17.38 39.22 -1.06
N GLY A 130 18.20 40.04 -1.70
CA GLY A 130 18.12 40.28 -3.14
C GLY A 130 16.92 41.12 -3.57
N PRO A 131 16.50 41.06 -4.85
CA PRO A 131 15.44 41.91 -5.41
C PRO A 131 14.11 41.87 -4.64
N ARG A 132 13.74 40.69 -4.09
CA ARG A 132 12.54 40.49 -3.27
C ARG A 132 12.62 41.14 -1.88
N GLY A 133 13.83 41.28 -1.32
CA GLY A 133 14.07 41.91 -0.02
C GLY A 133 14.34 43.41 -0.05
N ARG A 134 14.60 44.00 -1.22
CA ARG A 134 14.91 45.45 -1.37
C ARG A 134 13.80 46.37 -0.85
N LEU A 135 12.58 45.87 -0.77
CA LEU A 135 11.39 46.60 -0.34
C LEU A 135 11.22 46.63 1.19
N VAL A 136 12.00 45.83 1.92
CA VAL A 136 11.88 45.69 3.38
C VAL A 136 13.18 46.16 4.04
N ASN A 137 13.20 47.42 4.46
CA ASN A 137 14.30 47.97 5.24
C ASN A 137 14.29 47.44 6.69
N ASP A 138 15.34 47.75 7.47
CA ASP A 138 15.53 47.20 8.82
C ASP A 138 14.37 47.57 9.75
N THR A 139 13.84 48.78 9.61
CA THR A 139 12.74 49.30 10.42
C THR A 139 11.42 48.59 10.12
N LEU A 140 11.09 48.40 8.83
CA LEU A 140 9.91 47.66 8.41
C LEU A 140 10.02 46.17 8.75
N TRP A 141 11.20 45.58 8.59
CA TRP A 141 11.46 44.20 9.00
C TRP A 141 11.27 44.02 10.51
N GLY A 142 11.75 44.97 11.33
CA GLY A 142 11.55 44.97 12.77
C GLY A 142 10.06 45.03 13.14
N LEU A 143 9.29 45.89 12.47
CA LEU A 143 7.84 45.98 12.65
C LEU A 143 7.12 44.67 12.28
N LEU A 144 7.45 44.05 11.16
CA LEU A 144 6.86 42.76 10.75
C LEU A 144 7.27 41.63 11.71
N SER A 145 8.53 41.58 12.11
CA SER A 145 9.04 40.57 13.03
C SER A 145 8.41 40.68 14.42
N SER A 146 7.97 41.87 14.84
CA SER A 146 7.24 42.05 16.09
C SER A 146 5.88 41.33 16.10
N CYS A 147 5.28 41.08 14.94
CA CYS A 147 4.04 40.32 14.81
C CYS A 147 4.21 38.81 15.06
N TRP A 148 5.44 38.29 14.97
CA TRP A 148 5.77 36.88 15.18
C TRP A 148 6.40 36.59 16.54
N GLN A 149 6.19 37.47 17.53
CA GLN A 149 6.59 37.25 18.91
C GLN A 149 5.64 36.27 19.64
N ALA A 150 5.99 35.87 20.86
CA ALA A 150 5.09 35.14 21.75
C ALA A 150 3.77 35.91 21.96
N GLN A 151 2.66 35.19 22.20
CA GLN A 151 1.29 35.73 22.16
C GLN A 151 1.12 37.05 22.94
N ASP A 152 1.65 37.12 24.17
CA ASP A 152 1.53 38.30 25.04
C ASP A 152 2.37 39.52 24.60
N TRP A 153 3.31 39.31 23.69
CA TRP A 153 4.29 40.31 23.23
C TRP A 153 4.01 40.84 21.82
N ARG A 154 2.97 40.34 21.14
CA ARG A 154 2.60 40.83 19.81
C ARG A 154 1.94 42.22 19.93
N PRO A 155 2.28 43.18 19.05
CA PRO A 155 1.67 44.50 19.07
C PRO A 155 0.19 44.42 18.65
N THR A 156 -0.62 45.38 19.11
CA THR A 156 -2.01 45.49 18.63
C THR A 156 -2.06 46.02 17.20
N ALA A 157 -3.14 45.73 16.48
CA ALA A 157 -3.36 46.26 15.13
C ALA A 157 -3.27 47.79 15.08
N GLN A 158 -3.71 48.49 16.14
CA GLN A 158 -3.62 49.95 16.25
C GLN A 158 -2.17 50.43 16.33
N ILE A 159 -1.33 49.81 17.16
CA ILE A 159 0.09 50.17 17.29
C ILE A 159 0.83 49.96 15.96
N VAL A 160 0.59 48.82 15.30
CA VAL A 160 1.22 48.54 13.99
C VAL A 160 0.72 49.52 12.92
N LEU A 161 -0.55 49.93 12.97
CA LEU A 161 -1.12 50.91 12.04
C LEU A 161 -0.47 52.29 12.19
N GLU A 162 -0.33 52.77 13.42
CA GLU A 162 0.29 54.06 13.73
C GLU A 162 1.75 54.08 13.27
N GLU A 163 2.51 53.02 13.60
CA GLU A 163 3.91 52.93 13.23
C GLU A 163 4.10 52.78 11.72
N LEU A 164 3.32 51.93 11.05
CA LEU A 164 3.37 51.79 9.58
C LEU A 164 3.01 53.09 8.88
N THR A 165 2.01 53.83 9.39
CA THR A 165 1.61 55.13 8.85
C THR A 165 2.74 56.15 9.01
N ARG A 166 3.39 56.20 10.18
CA ARG A 166 4.56 57.04 10.44
C ARG A 166 5.72 56.71 9.50
N LEU A 167 5.99 55.43 9.23
CA LEU A 167 7.04 54.99 8.30
C LEU A 167 6.76 55.42 6.85
N VAL A 168 5.49 55.38 6.43
CA VAL A 168 5.07 55.84 5.10
C VAL A 168 5.15 57.37 5.00
N GLU A 169 4.66 58.10 6.02
CA GLU A 169 4.67 59.58 6.04
C GLU A 169 6.09 60.15 6.12
N SER A 170 6.99 59.48 6.84
CA SER A 170 8.40 59.86 6.92
C SER A 170 9.23 59.49 5.68
N GLY A 171 8.62 58.84 4.68
CA GLY A 171 9.29 58.41 3.45
C GLY A 171 10.30 57.28 3.65
N GLN A 172 10.30 56.63 4.82
CA GLN A 172 11.12 55.45 5.09
C GLN A 172 10.58 54.22 4.34
N VAL A 173 9.29 54.21 3.98
CA VAL A 173 8.64 53.19 3.16
C VAL A 173 7.91 53.88 1.98
N ASN A 174 8.24 53.50 0.75
CA ASN A 174 7.65 54.08 -0.46
C ASN A 174 6.34 53.38 -0.88
N SER A 175 5.39 54.13 -1.48
CA SER A 175 4.17 53.60 -2.13
C SER A 175 3.98 54.24 -3.52
N PRO A 176 3.56 53.53 -4.60
CA PRO A 176 3.40 52.09 -4.81
C PRO A 176 4.46 51.50 -5.78
N ILE A 177 4.71 50.20 -5.64
CA ILE A 177 5.52 49.40 -6.58
C ILE A 177 4.58 48.86 -7.69
N PRO A 178 4.89 49.04 -8.98
CA PRO A 178 4.18 48.35 -10.07
C PRO A 178 4.32 46.84 -9.95
N MET A 179 3.23 46.11 -10.14
CA MET A 179 3.14 44.63 -10.13
C MET A 179 4.00 43.93 -11.19
N ASP A 180 4.67 44.67 -12.07
CA ASP A 180 5.24 44.14 -13.31
C ASP A 180 6.72 43.74 -13.24
N LEU A 181 7.33 43.67 -12.04
CA LEU A 181 8.81 43.55 -11.96
C LEU A 181 9.40 42.12 -11.98
N PHE A 182 8.61 41.06 -12.16
CA PHE A 182 9.15 39.71 -12.39
C PHE A 182 8.33 38.94 -13.42
N SER A 183 8.49 39.30 -14.69
CA SER A 183 8.35 38.35 -15.78
C SER A 183 9.53 37.38 -15.75
N VAL A 184 9.33 36.19 -15.19
CA VAL A 184 10.19 35.04 -15.51
C VAL A 184 9.32 33.80 -15.63
N THR A 185 8.67 33.64 -16.78
CA THR A 185 8.71 32.34 -17.44
C THR A 185 10.07 32.25 -18.12
N GLY A 186 10.66 31.06 -18.10
CA GLY A 186 11.73 30.72 -19.03
C GLY A 186 11.31 31.10 -20.45
N SER A 187 12.26 31.59 -21.22
CA SER A 187 12.15 32.16 -22.56
C SER A 187 11.74 31.18 -23.66
N GLU A 188 10.87 30.20 -23.39
CA GLU A 188 10.34 29.31 -24.41
C GLU A 188 9.01 29.87 -24.95
N PRO A 189 8.87 30.04 -26.28
CA PRO A 189 7.60 30.43 -26.87
C PRO A 189 6.51 29.38 -26.60
N MET A 190 5.25 29.81 -26.50
CA MET A 190 4.10 28.90 -26.35
C MET A 190 4.15 27.83 -27.45
N PRO A 191 4.16 26.53 -27.10
CA PRO A 191 4.08 25.46 -28.08
C PRO A 191 2.85 25.66 -28.95
N ALA A 192 3.04 25.65 -30.26
CA ALA A 192 1.92 25.52 -31.18
C ALA A 192 1.30 24.12 -30.99
N TRP A 193 0.00 24.00 -31.23
CA TRP A 193 -0.60 22.68 -31.43
C TRP A 193 0.13 21.98 -32.59
N PRO A 194 0.41 20.66 -32.49
CA PRO A 194 0.95 19.91 -33.62
C PRO A 194 0.04 20.11 -34.84
N ALA A 195 0.64 20.29 -36.02
CA ALA A 195 -0.08 20.66 -37.24
C ALA A 195 -1.15 19.62 -37.64
N GLU A 196 -1.01 18.40 -37.14
CA GLU A 196 -1.88 17.27 -37.36
C GLU A 196 -3.15 17.29 -36.48
N ILE A 197 -3.14 18.06 -35.38
CA ILE A 197 -4.29 18.16 -34.46
C ILE A 197 -5.41 19.00 -35.11
N LYS A 198 -6.59 18.40 -35.23
CA LYS A 198 -7.76 19.05 -35.82
C LYS A 198 -8.49 19.87 -34.75
N ASP A 199 -8.86 21.11 -35.10
CA ASP A 199 -9.94 21.81 -34.38
C ASP A 199 -11.28 21.26 -34.90
N LEU A 200 -12.02 20.62 -34.00
CA LEU A 200 -13.29 19.95 -34.28
C LEU A 200 -14.49 20.81 -33.90
N ASN A 201 -14.29 22.07 -33.47
CA ASN A 201 -15.37 22.95 -33.01
C ASN A 201 -16.55 23.03 -34.01
N ASP A 202 -16.25 23.22 -35.30
CA ASP A 202 -17.27 23.32 -36.35
C ASP A 202 -17.88 21.97 -36.77
N GLN A 203 -17.33 20.86 -36.25
CA GLN A 203 -17.81 19.51 -36.54
C GLN A 203 -18.70 18.97 -35.41
N LEU A 204 -18.91 19.72 -34.32
CA LEU A 204 -19.77 19.32 -33.21
C LEU A 204 -21.20 19.80 -33.41
N LYS A 205 -22.18 18.91 -33.15
CA LYS A 205 -23.60 19.25 -33.17
C LYS A 205 -24.00 19.92 -31.86
N SER A 206 -24.37 21.20 -31.93
CA SER A 206 -24.71 22.02 -30.76
C SER A 206 -25.99 21.58 -30.02
N ASP A 207 -26.92 20.93 -30.71
CA ASP A 207 -28.18 20.39 -30.15
C ASP A 207 -27.99 19.09 -29.34
N ARG A 208 -26.79 18.49 -29.41
CA ARG A 208 -26.45 17.23 -28.73
C ARG A 208 -25.20 17.33 -27.86
N LEU A 209 -24.95 18.50 -27.30
CA LEU A 209 -23.88 18.76 -26.35
C LEU A 209 -24.42 18.82 -24.91
N PHE A 210 -23.98 17.93 -24.03
CA PHE A 210 -24.38 17.94 -22.61
C PHE A 210 -23.27 17.47 -21.68
N VAL A 211 -23.33 17.92 -20.43
CA VAL A 211 -22.39 17.52 -19.38
C VAL A 211 -22.68 16.08 -18.98
N ARG A 212 -21.66 15.21 -19.07
CA ARG A 212 -21.72 13.80 -18.64
C ARG A 212 -21.33 13.65 -17.18
N SER A 213 -20.24 14.29 -16.75
CA SER A 213 -19.79 14.25 -15.35
C SER A 213 -18.92 15.46 -14.97
N ARG A 214 -18.75 15.68 -13.67
CA ARG A 214 -17.90 16.74 -13.12
C ARG A 214 -17.05 16.17 -11.99
N SER A 215 -15.75 16.39 -12.05
CA SER A 215 -14.81 16.13 -10.95
C SER A 215 -14.13 17.44 -10.51
N PRO A 216 -13.38 17.45 -9.40
CA PRO A 216 -12.52 18.57 -9.05
C PRO A 216 -11.48 18.92 -10.12
N ARG A 217 -11.10 17.96 -10.97
CA ARG A 217 -10.01 18.07 -11.97
C ARG A 217 -10.51 18.47 -13.36
N ALA A 218 -11.69 17.99 -13.78
CA ALA A 218 -12.21 18.22 -15.12
C ALA A 218 -13.75 18.16 -15.20
N THR A 219 -14.31 18.81 -16.22
CA THR A 219 -15.69 18.61 -16.67
C THR A 219 -15.67 17.73 -17.91
N ILE A 220 -16.46 16.65 -17.88
CA ILE A 220 -16.61 15.74 -19.02
C ILE A 220 -17.92 16.07 -19.72
N TRP A 221 -17.84 16.39 -21.00
CA TRP A 221 -18.99 16.60 -21.88
C TRP A 221 -19.10 15.43 -22.86
N ARG A 222 -20.33 15.18 -23.30
CA ARG A 222 -20.64 14.27 -24.39
C ARG A 222 -21.21 15.08 -25.55
N ALA A 223 -20.73 14.81 -26.76
CA ALA A 223 -21.16 15.48 -27.97
C ALA A 223 -21.29 14.51 -29.15
N THR A 224 -22.04 14.90 -30.17
CA THR A 224 -22.11 14.16 -31.44
C THR A 224 -21.39 14.95 -32.54
N MET A 225 -20.54 14.29 -33.30
CA MET A 225 -19.92 14.83 -34.51
C MET A 225 -20.95 14.99 -35.64
N ALA A 226 -20.63 15.81 -36.65
CA ALA A 226 -21.40 15.95 -37.88
C ALA A 226 -21.65 14.60 -38.58
N THR A 227 -20.68 13.67 -38.45
CA THR A 227 -20.71 12.29 -38.94
C THR A 227 -21.60 11.34 -38.14
N ASN A 228 -22.34 11.83 -37.14
CA ASN A 228 -23.12 11.04 -36.16
C ASN A 228 -22.30 10.14 -35.23
N GLN A 229 -20.97 10.29 -35.20
CA GLN A 229 -20.13 9.63 -34.21
C GLN A 229 -20.21 10.35 -32.86
N TRP A 230 -20.32 9.60 -31.76
CA TRP A 230 -20.24 10.17 -30.42
C TRP A 230 -18.79 10.39 -29.98
N VAL A 231 -18.56 11.50 -29.28
CA VAL A 231 -17.25 11.89 -28.75
C VAL A 231 -17.39 12.41 -27.33
N VAL A 232 -16.31 12.32 -26.57
CA VAL A 232 -16.18 12.85 -25.21
C VAL A 232 -15.26 14.05 -25.24
N ILE A 233 -15.66 15.14 -24.58
CA ILE A 233 -14.85 16.35 -24.49
C ILE A 233 -14.46 16.57 -23.03
N LYS A 234 -13.16 16.52 -22.73
CA LYS A 234 -12.62 16.73 -21.38
C LYS A 234 -12.08 18.15 -21.28
N VAL A 235 -12.62 18.91 -20.34
CA VAL A 235 -12.27 20.33 -20.10
C VAL A 235 -11.69 20.48 -18.70
N PRO A 236 -10.47 21.03 -18.53
CA PRO A 236 -9.88 21.23 -17.21
C PRO A 236 -10.73 22.19 -16.37
N ARG A 237 -10.79 21.97 -15.05
CA ARG A 237 -11.39 22.94 -14.13
C ARG A 237 -10.29 23.61 -13.29
N LEU A 238 -10.23 24.93 -13.36
CA LEU A 238 -9.51 25.79 -12.43
C LEU A 238 -10.52 26.64 -11.65
N ASN A 239 -10.19 27.02 -10.42
CA ASN A 239 -11.11 27.79 -9.58
C ASN A 239 -11.19 29.25 -10.01
N ALA A 240 -12.37 29.84 -9.86
CA ALA A 240 -12.80 31.08 -10.49
C ALA A 240 -12.24 32.38 -9.87
N SER A 241 -10.93 32.49 -9.61
CA SER A 241 -10.30 33.81 -9.50
C SER A 241 -9.86 34.25 -10.90
N ILE A 242 -10.78 34.86 -11.64
CA ILE A 242 -10.79 35.11 -13.09
C ILE A 242 -9.66 36.02 -13.62
N GLU A 243 -8.64 36.42 -12.84
CA GLU A 243 -7.74 37.53 -13.21
C GLU A 243 -6.22 37.24 -13.18
N ASN A 244 -5.75 36.05 -13.56
CA ASN A 244 -4.31 35.85 -13.71
C ASN A 244 -3.95 35.14 -15.02
N GLN A 245 -3.84 35.92 -16.11
CA GLN A 245 -3.49 35.47 -17.46
C GLN A 245 -2.26 34.55 -17.48
N ALA A 246 -1.24 34.85 -16.65
CA ALA A 246 -0.05 34.03 -16.53
C ALA A 246 -0.33 32.58 -16.07
N ARG A 247 -1.41 32.35 -15.30
CA ARG A 247 -1.82 31.01 -14.87
C ARG A 247 -2.48 30.22 -15.99
N HIS A 248 -3.29 30.91 -16.80
CA HIS A 248 -3.89 30.31 -17.99
C HIS A 248 -2.80 29.95 -19.00
N ASP A 249 -1.86 30.86 -19.26
CA ASP A 249 -0.74 30.63 -20.19
C ASP A 249 0.14 29.46 -19.73
N HIS A 250 0.38 29.32 -18.42
CA HIS A 250 1.20 28.21 -17.90
C HIS A 250 0.49 26.85 -17.97
N LEU A 251 -0.81 26.81 -17.65
CA LEU A 251 -1.60 25.59 -17.85
C LEU A 251 -1.64 25.24 -19.33
N GLU A 252 -1.89 26.21 -20.20
CA GLU A 252 -1.95 26.03 -21.65
C GLU A 252 -0.61 25.53 -22.22
N TYR A 253 0.52 26.03 -21.71
CA TYR A 253 1.87 25.53 -22.05
C TYR A 253 2.02 24.04 -21.69
N ILE A 254 1.75 23.66 -20.43
CA ILE A 254 1.89 22.25 -19.98
C ILE A 254 0.92 21.36 -20.75
N TYR A 255 -0.31 21.82 -20.94
CA TYR A 255 -1.38 21.13 -21.64
C TYR A 255 -1.02 20.83 -23.09
N ARG A 256 -0.52 21.84 -23.82
CA ARG A 256 -0.06 21.68 -25.22
C ARG A 256 1.19 20.84 -25.32
N LYS A 257 2.12 20.94 -24.36
CA LYS A 257 3.32 20.09 -24.30
C LYS A 257 2.95 18.62 -24.09
N VAL A 258 2.05 18.32 -23.15
CA VAL A 258 1.57 16.95 -22.89
C VAL A 258 0.80 16.42 -24.09
N ALA A 259 -0.12 17.19 -24.67
CA ALA A 259 -0.83 16.78 -25.87
C ALA A 259 0.13 16.52 -27.06
N SER A 260 1.14 17.37 -27.27
CA SER A 260 2.14 17.20 -28.34
C SER A 260 2.98 15.94 -28.18
N SER A 261 3.34 15.57 -26.95
CA SER A 261 4.13 14.35 -26.69
C SER A 261 3.35 13.04 -26.81
N ARG A 262 2.01 13.10 -26.76
CA ARG A 262 1.16 11.90 -26.77
C ARG A 262 0.22 11.81 -27.97
N TYR A 263 0.20 12.84 -28.83
CA TYR A 263 -0.55 12.82 -30.09
C TYR A 263 0.04 11.78 -31.06
N GLY A 264 -0.81 11.03 -31.76
CA GLY A 264 -0.40 9.99 -32.72
C GLY A 264 -0.09 8.62 -32.09
N VAL A 265 -0.23 8.48 -30.77
CA VAL A 265 -0.14 7.18 -30.10
C VAL A 265 -1.48 6.45 -30.28
N HIS A 266 -1.51 5.47 -31.18
CA HIS A 266 -2.71 4.69 -31.50
C HIS A 266 -2.55 3.24 -31.08
N HIS A 267 -3.49 2.74 -30.26
CA HIS A 267 -3.53 1.34 -29.83
C HIS A 267 -4.97 0.94 -29.44
N PRO A 268 -5.42 -0.30 -29.70
CA PRO A 268 -6.79 -0.75 -29.36
C PRO A 268 -7.19 -0.59 -27.88
N ASN A 269 -6.22 -0.55 -26.97
CA ASN A 269 -6.42 -0.37 -25.53
C ASN A 269 -5.97 1.00 -25.01
N ILE A 270 -5.83 1.99 -25.89
CA ILE A 270 -5.53 3.38 -25.53
C ILE A 270 -6.64 4.25 -26.11
N ILE A 271 -7.14 5.20 -25.33
CA ILE A 271 -8.18 6.12 -25.80
C ILE A 271 -7.58 7.08 -26.84
N ASP A 272 -8.14 7.08 -28.05
CA ASP A 272 -7.70 7.94 -29.13
C ASP A 272 -8.01 9.42 -28.83
N PHE A 273 -6.98 10.26 -28.91
CA PHE A 273 -7.10 11.71 -28.87
C PHE A 273 -7.37 12.24 -30.29
N LEU A 274 -8.60 12.67 -30.54
CA LEU A 274 -9.11 12.98 -31.89
C LEU A 274 -8.81 14.42 -32.34
N GLY A 275 -8.75 15.35 -31.40
CA GLY A 275 -8.59 16.77 -31.70
C GLY A 275 -8.95 17.68 -30.54
N ILE A 276 -9.05 18.98 -30.80
CA ILE A 276 -9.40 20.01 -29.82
C ILE A 276 -10.70 20.71 -30.20
N THR A 277 -11.31 21.43 -29.27
CA THR A 277 -12.43 22.34 -29.53
C THR A 277 -12.26 23.64 -28.76
N SER A 278 -12.34 24.74 -29.50
CA SER A 278 -12.18 26.11 -28.99
C SER A 278 -13.42 26.67 -28.28
N GLY A 279 -14.55 25.95 -28.29
CA GLY A 279 -15.83 26.40 -27.72
C GLY A 279 -15.94 26.46 -26.19
N PHE A 280 -14.90 26.04 -25.45
CA PHE A 280 -14.94 25.87 -23.98
C PHE A 280 -14.05 26.87 -23.22
N SER A 281 -14.19 28.17 -23.48
CA SER A 281 -13.41 29.23 -22.81
C SER A 281 -13.40 29.10 -21.26
N PRO A 282 -12.24 29.25 -20.59
CA PRO A 282 -10.96 29.79 -21.09
C PRO A 282 -9.97 28.76 -21.68
N HIS A 283 -10.32 27.47 -21.78
CA HIS A 283 -9.37 26.43 -22.21
C HIS A 283 -9.94 25.56 -23.34
N GLU A 284 -9.11 25.12 -24.30
CA GLU A 284 -9.60 24.20 -25.32
C GLU A 284 -10.03 22.86 -24.70
N GLY A 285 -11.18 22.35 -25.12
CA GLY A 285 -11.63 21.00 -24.76
C GLY A 285 -10.86 19.95 -25.57
N LEU A 286 -10.35 18.91 -24.92
CA LEU A 286 -9.76 17.76 -25.63
C LEU A 286 -10.87 16.80 -26.05
N VAL A 287 -10.91 16.45 -27.32
CA VAL A 287 -11.89 15.55 -27.90
C VAL A 287 -11.31 14.14 -27.99
N PHE A 288 -12.02 13.19 -27.39
CA PHE A 288 -11.70 11.77 -27.37
C PHE A 288 -12.83 10.96 -28.00
N GLU A 289 -12.53 9.73 -28.40
CA GLU A 289 -13.57 8.75 -28.72
C GLU A 289 -14.49 8.46 -27.52
N GLU A 290 -15.70 7.96 -27.79
CA GLU A 290 -16.65 7.61 -26.74
C GLU A 290 -16.34 6.24 -26.11
N CYS A 291 -16.31 6.20 -24.78
CA CYS A 291 -16.22 5.00 -23.97
C CYS A 291 -17.23 5.04 -22.80
N TYR A 292 -17.57 3.89 -22.23
CA TYR A 292 -18.55 3.63 -21.18
C TYR A 292 -17.90 3.12 -19.89
N GLU A 293 -18.73 3.01 -18.86
CA GLU A 293 -18.41 2.35 -17.59
C GLU A 293 -18.51 0.81 -17.70
N TRP A 294 -17.99 0.13 -16.69
CA TRP A 294 -17.08 -1.03 -16.74
C TRP A 294 -17.69 -2.42 -16.50
N ARG A 295 -16.93 -3.49 -16.84
CA ARG A 295 -17.12 -4.88 -16.34
C ARG A 295 -15.77 -5.57 -15.97
N LEU A 296 -15.81 -6.68 -15.23
CA LEU A 296 -14.67 -7.21 -14.46
C LEU A 296 -13.51 -7.91 -15.24
N ASP A 297 -13.61 -8.17 -16.55
CA ASP A 297 -12.64 -9.03 -17.28
C ASP A 297 -11.46 -8.26 -17.95
N GLU A 298 -11.25 -7.01 -17.55
CA GLU A 298 -10.50 -5.99 -18.32
C GLU A 298 -8.98 -5.91 -18.04
N MET A 299 -8.43 -6.76 -17.17
CA MET A 299 -7.01 -6.68 -16.78
C MET A 299 -6.05 -6.86 -17.95
N CYS A 300 -6.37 -7.79 -18.87
CA CYS A 300 -5.57 -8.06 -20.06
C CYS A 300 -5.52 -6.84 -20.99
N ASP A 301 -6.65 -6.19 -21.19
CA ASP A 301 -6.75 -4.98 -22.02
C ASP A 301 -5.91 -3.82 -21.46
N ILE A 302 -6.01 -3.56 -20.15
CA ILE A 302 -5.21 -2.53 -19.47
C ILE A 302 -3.71 -2.82 -19.62
N LEU A 303 -3.30 -4.07 -19.43
CA LEU A 303 -1.90 -4.48 -19.57
C LEU A 303 -1.39 -4.38 -21.00
N GLU A 304 -2.22 -4.68 -22.01
CA GLU A 304 -1.81 -4.55 -23.41
C GLU A 304 -1.56 -3.08 -23.76
N GLY A 305 -2.37 -2.15 -23.24
CA GLY A 305 -2.13 -0.72 -23.31
C GLY A 305 -0.82 -0.28 -22.63
N LEU A 306 -0.57 -0.75 -21.40
CA LEU A 306 0.69 -0.46 -20.68
C LEU A 306 1.90 -1.02 -21.41
N LYS A 307 1.85 -2.28 -21.85
CA LYS A 307 2.92 -2.95 -22.60
C LYS A 307 3.28 -2.20 -23.87
N TYR A 308 2.28 -1.69 -24.60
CA TYR A 308 2.52 -0.87 -25.79
C TYR A 308 3.28 0.42 -25.46
N MET A 309 2.87 1.15 -24.43
CA MET A 309 3.55 2.40 -24.01
C MET A 309 4.94 2.16 -23.43
N HIS A 310 5.09 1.11 -22.61
CA HIS A 310 6.36 0.75 -21.99
C HIS A 310 7.37 0.21 -23.01
N GLY A 311 6.88 -0.36 -24.12
CA GLY A 311 7.70 -0.90 -25.22
C GLY A 311 8.15 0.13 -26.26
N TYR A 312 7.78 1.41 -26.12
CA TYR A 312 8.22 2.47 -27.03
C TYR A 312 9.74 2.69 -26.92
N PRO A 313 10.46 3.13 -27.99
CA PRO A 313 11.92 3.31 -27.95
C PRO A 313 12.42 4.20 -26.81
N VAL A 314 11.62 5.21 -26.46
CA VAL A 314 11.68 5.92 -25.19
C VAL A 314 10.40 5.56 -24.44
N PRO A 315 10.46 4.70 -23.40
CA PRO A 315 9.26 4.26 -22.69
C PRO A 315 8.41 5.44 -22.24
N ILE A 316 7.09 5.27 -22.33
CA ILE A 316 6.12 6.30 -21.95
C ILE A 316 5.38 5.83 -20.69
N PRO A 317 5.79 6.27 -19.49
CA PRO A 317 5.03 6.02 -18.27
C PRO A 317 3.68 6.74 -18.32
N HIS A 318 2.62 6.03 -17.94
CA HIS A 318 1.29 6.62 -17.79
C HIS A 318 1.28 7.65 -16.66
N GLY A 319 1.72 7.24 -15.47
CA GLY A 319 1.95 8.04 -14.28
C GLY A 319 0.71 8.43 -13.46
N ASP A 320 -0.47 7.91 -13.80
CA ASP A 320 -1.76 8.20 -13.14
C ASP A 320 -2.84 7.18 -13.56
N LEU A 321 -2.51 5.89 -13.53
CA LEU A 321 -3.40 4.80 -13.95
C LEU A 321 -4.46 4.53 -12.86
N ILE A 322 -5.32 5.50 -12.60
CA ILE A 322 -6.42 5.40 -11.64
C ILE A 322 -7.70 4.99 -12.34
N PRO A 323 -8.72 4.53 -11.59
CA PRO A 323 -9.94 4.11 -12.23
C PRO A 323 -10.58 5.17 -13.15
N GLU A 324 -10.54 6.44 -12.80
CA GLU A 324 -11.11 7.53 -13.60
C GLU A 324 -10.45 7.72 -14.98
N ASN A 325 -9.30 7.10 -15.21
CA ASN A 325 -8.57 7.15 -16.48
C ASN A 325 -8.66 5.83 -17.27
N ILE A 326 -9.50 4.88 -16.84
CA ILE A 326 -9.80 3.64 -17.56
C ILE A 326 -11.26 3.71 -18.03
N SER A 327 -11.53 3.30 -19.27
CA SER A 327 -12.89 3.32 -19.85
C SER A 327 -13.07 2.18 -20.83
N VAL A 328 -14.31 1.83 -21.18
CA VAL A 328 -14.61 0.66 -22.02
C VAL A 328 -15.25 1.08 -23.34
N ASP A 329 -14.79 0.58 -24.47
CA ASP A 329 -15.43 0.90 -25.76
C ASP A 329 -16.75 0.13 -26.00
N ASP A 330 -17.47 0.44 -27.09
CA ASP A 330 -18.72 -0.23 -27.48
C ASP A 330 -18.57 -1.77 -27.64
N SER A 331 -17.35 -2.26 -27.81
CA SER A 331 -17.06 -3.70 -27.98
C SER A 331 -16.70 -4.40 -26.67
N GLY A 332 -16.72 -3.68 -25.55
CA GLY A 332 -16.37 -4.23 -24.24
C GLY A 332 -14.87 -4.30 -23.95
N ARG A 333 -14.04 -3.58 -24.72
CA ARG A 333 -12.58 -3.53 -24.45
C ARG A 333 -12.21 -2.36 -23.55
N ALA A 334 -11.36 -2.61 -22.57
CA ALA A 334 -10.82 -1.52 -21.76
C ALA A 334 -9.74 -0.72 -22.49
N LYS A 335 -9.78 0.59 -22.28
CA LYS A 335 -8.90 1.60 -22.86
C LYS A 335 -8.40 2.55 -21.77
N ILE A 336 -7.10 2.83 -21.79
CA ILE A 336 -6.45 3.76 -20.84
C ILE A 336 -6.28 5.15 -21.46
N SER A 337 -6.56 6.19 -20.68
CA SER A 337 -6.44 7.59 -21.08
C SER A 337 -5.02 8.11 -20.89
N LEU A 338 -4.34 8.46 -21.98
CA LEU A 338 -3.01 9.08 -21.92
C LEU A 338 -3.00 10.50 -21.35
N MET A 339 -4.16 11.14 -21.18
CA MET A 339 -4.25 12.54 -20.72
C MET A 339 -4.72 12.60 -19.26
N SER A 340 -3.77 12.47 -18.32
CA SER A 340 -4.02 12.68 -16.89
C SER A 340 -4.07 14.15 -16.53
N PHE A 341 -5.26 14.64 -16.19
CA PHE A 341 -5.43 16.00 -15.69
C PHE A 341 -4.89 16.17 -14.28
N GLY A 342 -4.79 15.10 -13.47
CA GLY A 342 -4.18 15.16 -12.14
C GLY A 342 -2.71 15.59 -12.22
N ARG A 343 -1.92 14.93 -13.07
CA ARG A 343 -0.50 15.30 -13.24
C ARG A 343 -0.30 16.66 -13.90
N ILE A 344 -1.13 17.01 -14.89
CA ILE A 344 -1.06 18.31 -15.55
C ILE A 344 -1.26 19.44 -14.53
N LEU A 345 -2.24 19.27 -13.63
CA LEU A 345 -2.51 20.23 -12.56
C LEU A 345 -1.42 20.23 -11.48
N ALA A 346 -0.81 19.07 -11.17
CA ALA A 346 0.27 18.96 -10.19
C ALA A 346 1.59 19.58 -10.67
N ALA A 347 1.81 19.64 -11.99
CA ALA A 347 2.98 20.27 -12.60
C ALA A 347 2.90 21.82 -12.63
N LEU A 348 1.77 22.41 -12.21
CA LEU A 348 1.63 23.85 -12.10
C LEU A 348 2.47 24.39 -10.92
N PRO A 349 3.15 25.53 -11.07
CA PRO A 349 3.82 26.22 -9.97
C PRO A 349 2.83 26.49 -8.83
N LEU A 350 3.27 26.41 -7.57
CA LEU A 350 2.40 26.75 -6.41
C LEU A 350 1.82 28.17 -6.52
N GLU A 351 2.55 29.08 -7.16
CA GLU A 351 2.17 30.46 -7.48
C GLU A 351 0.94 30.55 -8.40
N ALA A 352 0.61 29.46 -9.11
CA ALA A 352 -0.59 29.32 -9.94
C ALA A 352 -1.89 29.14 -9.13
N GLY A 353 -1.84 29.14 -7.79
CA GLY A 353 -3.03 29.24 -6.95
C GLY A 353 -4.08 28.17 -7.24
N VAL A 354 -3.64 26.93 -7.39
CA VAL A 354 -4.54 25.78 -7.45
C VAL A 354 -5.25 25.68 -6.09
N THR A 355 -6.58 25.79 -6.07
CA THR A 355 -7.35 25.71 -4.81
C THR A 355 -7.50 24.30 -4.27
N ALA A 356 -7.17 23.32 -5.10
CA ALA A 356 -7.02 21.93 -4.73
C ALA A 356 -5.63 21.79 -4.09
N THR A 357 -5.56 21.36 -2.82
CA THR A 357 -4.29 20.91 -2.22
C THR A 357 -3.66 19.88 -3.14
N ALA A 358 -2.33 19.73 -3.19
CA ALA A 358 -1.66 18.70 -4.00
C ALA A 358 -2.31 17.30 -3.80
N GLU A 359 -2.81 17.05 -2.58
CA GLU A 359 -3.56 15.87 -2.13
C GLU A 359 -4.94 15.67 -2.78
N SER A 360 -5.57 16.72 -3.30
CA SER A 360 -6.84 16.64 -4.06
C SER A 360 -6.62 16.57 -5.58
N VAL A 361 -5.40 16.91 -6.02
CA VAL A 361 -4.97 16.85 -7.43
C VAL A 361 -4.39 15.49 -7.80
N LEU A 362 -3.64 14.84 -6.89
CA LEU A 362 -3.07 13.50 -7.06
C LEU A 362 -3.75 12.51 -6.11
N SER A 363 -4.08 11.31 -6.60
CA SER A 363 -4.69 10.26 -5.76
C SER A 363 -3.60 9.44 -5.07
N LEU A 364 -3.05 9.95 -3.96
CA LEU A 364 -1.87 9.41 -3.26
C LEU A 364 -1.97 7.90 -2.96
N ARG A 365 -3.17 7.40 -2.65
CA ARG A 365 -3.38 5.97 -2.35
C ARG A 365 -3.05 5.00 -3.50
N TRP A 366 -2.96 5.52 -4.73
CA TRP A 366 -2.63 4.75 -5.93
C TRP A 366 -1.16 4.87 -6.34
N MET A 367 -0.42 5.80 -5.73
CA MET A 367 0.96 6.13 -6.08
C MET A 367 1.95 5.16 -5.47
N SER A 368 3.06 4.95 -6.16
CA SER A 368 4.19 4.16 -5.66
C SER A 368 5.04 4.96 -4.65
N PRO A 369 5.81 4.29 -3.77
CA PRO A 369 6.61 4.95 -2.73
C PRO A 369 7.59 5.99 -3.28
N GLU A 370 8.21 5.72 -4.42
CA GLU A 370 9.15 6.63 -5.08
C GLU A 370 8.48 7.88 -5.67
N LEU A 371 7.16 7.86 -5.91
CA LEU A 371 6.41 9.04 -6.35
C LEU A 371 5.89 9.88 -5.19
N VAL A 372 5.82 9.33 -3.98
CA VAL A 372 5.36 10.04 -2.77
C VAL A 372 6.53 10.74 -2.05
N THR A 373 7.76 10.23 -2.20
CA THR A 373 8.92 10.67 -1.40
C THR A 373 9.78 11.76 -2.04
N VAL A 374 9.61 12.05 -3.33
CA VAL A 374 10.50 12.94 -4.11
C VAL A 374 9.84 14.30 -4.35
N ASP A 375 10.61 15.39 -4.26
CA ASP A 375 10.14 16.78 -4.45
C ASP A 375 9.68 17.11 -5.89
N ASP A 376 10.10 16.32 -6.89
CA ASP A 376 9.61 16.33 -8.28
C ASP A 376 9.49 14.90 -8.84
N PRO A 377 8.40 14.18 -8.51
CA PRO A 377 8.29 12.74 -8.79
C PRO A 377 7.95 12.49 -10.26
N GLN A 378 8.94 12.07 -11.06
CA GLN A 378 8.71 11.65 -12.45
C GLN A 378 8.20 10.20 -12.50
N PRO A 379 7.14 9.90 -13.26
CA PRO A 379 6.64 8.54 -13.37
C PRO A 379 7.64 7.67 -14.11
N THR A 380 7.69 6.41 -13.72
CA THR A 380 8.44 5.36 -14.42
C THR A 380 7.51 4.22 -14.81
N THR A 381 7.99 3.34 -15.69
CA THR A 381 7.28 2.10 -16.06
C THR A 381 6.99 1.24 -14.84
N GLU A 382 7.90 1.20 -13.87
CA GLU A 382 7.76 0.44 -12.63
C GLU A 382 6.74 1.08 -11.68
N SER A 383 6.63 2.42 -11.69
CA SER A 383 5.59 3.13 -10.93
C SER A 383 4.19 2.82 -11.48
N ASP A 384 4.03 2.66 -12.80
CA ASP A 384 2.77 2.22 -13.40
C ASP A 384 2.41 0.80 -12.98
N ILE A 385 3.39 -0.09 -12.83
CA ILE A 385 3.13 -1.47 -12.39
C ILE A 385 2.60 -1.50 -10.95
N TRP A 386 3.12 -0.66 -10.06
CA TRP A 386 2.56 -0.52 -8.71
C TRP A 386 1.08 -0.15 -8.76
N THR A 387 0.75 0.90 -9.53
CA THR A 387 -0.62 1.37 -9.70
C THR A 387 -1.49 0.32 -10.40
N PHE A 388 -0.97 -0.42 -11.37
CA PHE A 388 -1.67 -1.53 -12.01
C PHE A 388 -2.00 -2.64 -11.00
N GLY A 389 -1.11 -2.95 -10.05
CA GLY A 389 -1.40 -3.85 -8.94
C GLY A 389 -2.58 -3.35 -8.09
N CYS A 390 -2.64 -2.04 -7.81
CA CYS A 390 -3.77 -1.42 -7.14
C CYS A 390 -5.08 -1.58 -7.93
N VAL A 391 -5.04 -1.37 -9.25
CA VAL A 391 -6.19 -1.55 -10.15
C VAL A 391 -6.66 -3.01 -10.17
N CYS A 392 -5.74 -3.98 -10.22
CA CYS A 392 -6.11 -5.39 -10.15
C CYS A 392 -6.83 -5.74 -8.85
N PHE A 393 -6.32 -5.27 -7.71
CA PHE A 393 -6.97 -5.47 -6.41
C PHE A 393 -8.37 -4.84 -6.38
N TRP A 394 -8.49 -3.63 -6.91
CA TRP A 394 -9.77 -2.93 -6.99
C TRP A 394 -10.77 -3.65 -7.89
N LEU A 395 -10.36 -4.15 -9.06
CA LEU A 395 -11.20 -4.95 -9.95
C LEU A 395 -11.69 -6.24 -9.26
N LEU A 396 -10.82 -6.94 -8.55
CA LEU A 396 -11.15 -8.22 -7.92
C LEU A 396 -12.01 -8.10 -6.66
N THR A 397 -11.87 -7.00 -5.93
CA THR A 397 -12.47 -6.87 -4.58
C THR A 397 -13.47 -5.73 -4.45
N HIS A 398 -13.56 -4.86 -5.46
CA HIS A 398 -14.35 -3.61 -5.44
C HIS A 398 -14.00 -2.65 -4.31
N ARG A 399 -12.77 -2.74 -3.80
CA ARG A 399 -12.26 -1.88 -2.73
C ARG A 399 -11.07 -1.10 -3.22
N GLU A 400 -10.98 0.15 -2.79
CA GLU A 400 -9.83 0.99 -3.07
C GLU A 400 -8.59 0.54 -2.29
N PRO A 401 -7.38 0.82 -2.80
CA PRO A 401 -6.16 0.78 -1.99
C PRO A 401 -6.33 1.52 -0.67
N TYR A 402 -5.82 0.95 0.41
CA TYR A 402 -5.93 1.50 1.76
C TYR A 402 -7.38 1.82 2.16
N SER A 403 -8.34 0.95 1.82
CA SER A 403 -9.78 1.19 2.05
C SER A 403 -10.18 1.46 3.51
N SER A 404 -9.38 1.02 4.48
CA SER A 404 -9.58 1.35 5.91
C SER A 404 -9.21 2.80 6.25
N ILE A 405 -8.53 3.50 5.34
CA ILE A 405 -8.00 4.85 5.53
C ILE A 405 -8.84 5.81 4.69
N LYS A 406 -9.64 6.62 5.38
CA LYS A 406 -10.57 7.55 4.74
C LYS A 406 -9.89 8.71 4.01
N ARG A 407 -8.67 9.08 4.40
CA ARG A 407 -7.94 10.22 3.82
C ARG A 407 -6.71 9.75 3.03
N ASP A 408 -6.45 10.38 1.89
CA ASP A 408 -5.34 10.02 0.99
C ASP A 408 -3.96 10.39 1.54
N ASP A 409 -3.85 11.44 2.36
CA ASP A 409 -2.60 11.83 3.04
C ASP A 409 -2.12 10.75 4.01
N LEU A 410 -3.04 10.18 4.79
CA LEU A 410 -2.76 9.06 5.69
C LEU A 410 -2.40 7.79 4.90
N ALA A 411 -3.01 7.56 3.73
CA ALA A 411 -2.60 6.48 2.84
C ALA A 411 -1.17 6.69 2.33
N GLY A 412 -0.81 7.93 1.94
CA GLY A 412 0.56 8.34 1.63
C GLY A 412 1.54 8.06 2.78
N ALA A 413 1.14 8.35 4.02
CA ALA A 413 1.95 8.03 5.20
C ALA A 413 2.15 6.53 5.42
N GLU A 414 1.14 5.70 5.13
CA GLU A 414 1.28 4.23 5.18
C GLU A 414 2.19 3.69 4.06
N ILE A 415 2.13 4.27 2.86
CA ILE A 415 3.06 3.96 1.77
C ILE A 415 4.50 4.22 2.23
N MET A 416 4.77 5.36 2.86
CA MET A 416 6.10 5.70 3.40
C MET A 416 6.54 4.79 4.55
N ARG A 417 5.60 4.14 5.25
CA ARG A 417 5.87 3.12 6.28
C ARG A 417 6.03 1.71 5.70
N ASP A 418 6.24 1.60 4.38
CA ASP A 418 6.40 0.35 3.65
C ASP A 418 5.19 -0.59 3.79
N LYS A 419 3.99 -0.04 4.05
CA LYS A 419 2.76 -0.86 4.08
C LYS A 419 2.18 -1.01 2.67
N PRO A 420 1.82 -2.23 2.27
CA PRO A 420 1.29 -2.48 0.92
C PRO A 420 -0.08 -1.80 0.74
N PRO A 421 -0.44 -1.45 -0.52
CA PRO A 421 -1.74 -0.90 -0.88
C PRO A 421 -2.95 -1.65 -0.36
N ALA A 422 -2.87 -2.97 -0.38
CA ALA A 422 -3.89 -3.81 0.20
C ALA A 422 -3.32 -5.16 0.63
N ILE A 423 -4.12 -5.86 1.42
CA ILE A 423 -3.91 -7.25 1.79
C ILE A 423 -5.28 -7.92 1.64
N PRO A 424 -5.41 -9.17 1.14
CA PRO A 424 -6.70 -9.78 0.96
C PRO A 424 -7.32 -9.98 2.34
N THR A 425 -8.62 -9.81 2.45
CA THR A 425 -9.36 -10.06 3.69
C THR A 425 -9.81 -11.50 3.78
N ARG A 426 -10.27 -11.94 4.97
CA ARG A 426 -10.84 -13.29 5.19
C ARG A 426 -11.79 -13.77 4.08
N SER A 427 -12.62 -12.88 3.55
CA SER A 427 -13.53 -13.13 2.42
C SER A 427 -12.83 -13.49 1.11
N ASP A 428 -11.70 -12.87 0.82
CA ASP A 428 -10.99 -12.97 -0.46
C ASP A 428 -10.26 -14.30 -0.60
N TYR A 429 -9.79 -14.87 0.51
CA TYR A 429 -9.05 -16.13 0.53
C TYR A 429 -9.86 -17.33 0.01
N ARG A 430 -11.19 -17.22 -0.04
CA ARG A 430 -12.05 -18.23 -0.72
C ARG A 430 -12.01 -18.12 -2.24
N ALA A 431 -11.60 -16.98 -2.78
CA ALA A 431 -11.58 -16.74 -4.21
C ALA A 431 -10.37 -17.42 -4.85
N PHE A 432 -10.61 -18.06 -6.00
CA PHE A 432 -9.61 -18.85 -6.72
C PHE A 432 -8.36 -18.03 -7.13
N TRP A 433 -8.53 -16.71 -7.36
CA TRP A 433 -7.43 -15.79 -7.69
C TRP A 433 -6.38 -15.62 -6.58
N THR A 434 -6.73 -15.94 -5.33
CA THR A 434 -5.76 -15.90 -4.22
C THR A 434 -4.80 -17.08 -4.23
N THR A 435 -5.19 -18.20 -4.85
CA THR A 435 -4.43 -19.46 -4.83
C THR A 435 -3.84 -19.84 -6.18
N ASN A 436 -4.37 -19.32 -7.30
CA ASN A 436 -3.85 -19.59 -8.65
C ASN A 436 -2.58 -18.82 -9.04
N GLY A 437 -2.03 -18.03 -8.11
CA GLY A 437 -0.83 -17.22 -8.30
C GLY A 437 -1.09 -15.78 -8.75
N LEU A 438 -2.33 -15.40 -9.09
CA LEU A 438 -2.66 -14.02 -9.46
C LEU A 438 -2.39 -13.05 -8.30
N TRP A 439 -2.80 -13.40 -7.08
CA TRP A 439 -2.48 -12.58 -5.91
C TRP A 439 -0.97 -12.39 -5.69
N ASN A 440 -0.15 -13.44 -5.88
CA ASN A 440 1.30 -13.30 -5.76
C ASN A 440 1.83 -12.29 -6.78
N ALA A 441 1.34 -12.31 -8.01
CA ALA A 441 1.70 -11.33 -9.03
C ALA A 441 1.28 -9.90 -8.65
N ILE A 442 0.06 -9.72 -8.14
CA ILE A 442 -0.44 -8.43 -7.63
C ILE A 442 0.45 -7.93 -6.48
N ALA A 443 0.74 -8.79 -5.50
CA ALA A 443 1.59 -8.43 -4.36
C ALA A 443 3.03 -8.08 -4.80
N ARG A 444 3.55 -8.71 -5.87
CA ARG A 444 4.85 -8.36 -6.46
C ARG A 444 4.87 -7.00 -7.13
N CYS A 445 3.73 -6.49 -7.60
CA CYS A 445 3.63 -5.10 -8.08
C CYS A 445 3.94 -4.08 -6.97
N TRP A 446 3.74 -4.46 -5.70
CA TRP A 446 3.93 -3.56 -4.55
C TRP A 446 5.28 -3.74 -3.85
N ARG A 447 6.31 -4.17 -4.60
CA ARG A 447 7.69 -4.16 -4.11
C ARG A 447 8.18 -2.73 -3.89
N LYS A 448 8.85 -2.51 -2.76
CA LYS A 448 9.50 -1.24 -2.45
C LYS A 448 10.53 -0.86 -3.51
N ASP A 449 11.42 -1.80 -3.85
CA ASP A 449 12.37 -1.64 -4.94
C ASP A 449 11.62 -1.74 -6.29
N PRO A 450 11.58 -0.66 -7.10
CA PRO A 450 10.87 -0.65 -8.36
C PRO A 450 11.34 -1.73 -9.34
N LEU A 451 12.63 -2.09 -9.30
CA LEU A 451 13.22 -3.08 -10.21
C LEU A 451 12.80 -4.53 -9.90
N GLN A 452 12.21 -4.77 -8.72
CA GLN A 452 11.71 -6.11 -8.34
C GLN A 452 10.25 -6.34 -8.76
N ARG A 453 9.58 -5.31 -9.29
CA ARG A 453 8.22 -5.40 -9.78
C ARG A 453 8.21 -6.13 -11.14
N PRO A 454 7.16 -6.93 -11.45
CA PRO A 454 7.07 -7.58 -12.75
C PRO A 454 6.86 -6.54 -13.86
N THR A 455 7.37 -6.81 -15.06
CA THR A 455 7.01 -5.99 -16.22
C THR A 455 5.57 -6.28 -16.69
N ALA A 456 4.97 -5.35 -17.44
CA ALA A 456 3.64 -5.57 -18.04
C ALA A 456 3.60 -6.86 -18.89
N THR A 457 4.68 -7.15 -19.62
CA THR A 457 4.83 -8.37 -20.43
C THR A 457 4.86 -9.65 -19.57
N GLU A 458 5.57 -9.63 -18.45
CA GLU A 458 5.63 -10.78 -17.54
C GLU A 458 4.29 -11.05 -16.87
N PHE A 459 3.58 -9.99 -16.45
CA PHE A 459 2.25 -10.11 -15.86
C PHE A 459 1.23 -10.63 -16.89
N MET A 460 1.23 -10.08 -18.12
CA MET A 460 0.37 -10.54 -19.21
C MET A 460 0.57 -12.04 -19.49
N LYS A 461 1.81 -12.51 -19.51
CA LYS A 461 2.11 -13.94 -19.71
C LYS A 461 1.44 -14.83 -18.67
N LEU A 462 1.37 -14.38 -17.41
CA LEU A 462 0.65 -15.10 -16.35
C LEU A 462 -0.86 -15.15 -16.63
N LEU A 463 -1.47 -14.02 -16.99
CA LEU A 463 -2.91 -13.95 -17.27
C LEU A 463 -3.31 -14.85 -18.45
N THR A 464 -2.59 -14.78 -19.58
CA THR A 464 -2.86 -15.65 -20.73
C THR A 464 -2.71 -17.14 -20.38
N GLN A 465 -1.76 -17.48 -19.49
CA GLN A 465 -1.59 -18.85 -19.01
C GLN A 465 -2.73 -19.30 -18.08
N LEU A 466 -3.37 -18.37 -17.36
CA LEU A 466 -4.55 -18.66 -16.54
C LEU A 466 -5.81 -18.81 -17.40
N GLU A 467 -6.01 -17.96 -18.40
CA GLU A 467 -7.14 -18.03 -19.34
C GLU A 467 -7.16 -19.34 -20.15
N GLY A 468 -5.99 -19.83 -20.57
CA GLY A 468 -5.86 -21.05 -21.39
C GLY A 468 -6.08 -22.37 -20.63
N ARG A 469 -6.51 -22.35 -19.37
CA ARG A 469 -6.59 -23.55 -18.51
C ARG A 469 -7.98 -24.20 -18.46
N ASN A 470 -7.99 -25.47 -18.09
CA ASN A 470 -9.23 -26.21 -17.82
C ASN A 470 -9.93 -25.60 -16.59
N MET A 471 -11.18 -25.14 -16.78
CA MET A 471 -12.00 -24.52 -15.73
C MET A 471 -12.19 -25.39 -14.48
N ALA A 472 -11.95 -26.71 -14.55
CA ALA A 472 -12.07 -27.62 -13.41
C ALA A 472 -11.00 -27.38 -12.30
N LEU A 473 -9.89 -26.72 -12.60
CA LEU A 473 -8.77 -26.45 -11.68
C LEU A 473 -8.26 -24.99 -11.79
N ASP A 474 -9.20 -24.05 -11.83
CA ASP A 474 -8.97 -22.60 -11.90
C ASP A 474 -8.13 -22.00 -10.75
N TRP A 475 -8.09 -22.68 -9.60
CA TRP A 475 -7.25 -22.33 -8.44
C TRP A 475 -5.79 -22.82 -8.54
N LEU A 476 -5.45 -23.70 -9.49
CA LEU A 476 -4.13 -24.31 -9.54
C LEU A 476 -3.08 -23.30 -10.04
N PRO A 477 -1.96 -23.07 -9.31
CA PRO A 477 -0.91 -22.16 -9.76
C PRO A 477 -0.32 -22.51 -11.13
N VAL A 478 0.14 -21.50 -11.87
CA VAL A 478 0.65 -21.72 -13.22
C VAL A 478 1.88 -22.62 -13.29
N SER A 479 2.74 -22.51 -12.29
CA SER A 479 3.96 -23.32 -12.15
C SER A 479 3.70 -24.78 -11.78
N VAL A 480 2.49 -25.14 -11.33
CA VAL A 480 2.18 -26.49 -10.85
C VAL A 480 1.59 -27.34 -11.99
N ALA A 481 2.21 -28.50 -12.22
CA ALA A 481 1.76 -29.44 -13.24
C ALA A 481 0.62 -30.32 -12.73
N ASP A 482 -0.40 -30.54 -13.58
CA ASP A 482 -1.35 -31.64 -13.41
C ASP A 482 -0.77 -32.91 -14.07
N LEU A 483 -0.56 -33.93 -13.24
CA LEU A 483 0.01 -35.23 -13.58
C LEU A 483 -1.07 -36.31 -13.76
N ALA A 484 -2.32 -35.90 -13.99
CA ALA A 484 -3.46 -36.78 -14.25
C ALA A 484 -3.12 -37.96 -15.18
N GLY A 485 -3.34 -39.17 -14.68
CA GLY A 485 -3.12 -40.42 -15.42
C GLY A 485 -1.65 -40.77 -15.69
N LYS A 486 -0.70 -40.04 -15.09
CA LYS A 486 0.75 -40.36 -15.09
C LYS A 486 1.19 -40.96 -13.75
N VAL A 487 0.43 -40.76 -12.68
CA VAL A 487 0.70 -41.32 -11.36
C VAL A 487 -0.10 -42.61 -11.19
N ARG A 488 0.58 -43.71 -10.89
CA ARG A 488 -0.04 -45.00 -10.57
C ARG A 488 -0.10 -45.15 -9.06
N PHE A 489 -1.28 -44.95 -8.51
CA PHE A 489 -1.59 -45.15 -7.10
C PHE A 489 -2.87 -45.97 -6.95
N ASN A 490 -2.78 -47.12 -6.27
CA ASN A 490 -3.94 -47.98 -6.04
C ASN A 490 -4.64 -47.58 -4.73
N ILE A 491 -5.80 -46.92 -4.84
CA ILE A 491 -6.60 -46.45 -3.70
C ILE A 491 -7.03 -47.62 -2.79
N SER A 492 -7.22 -48.82 -3.33
CA SER A 492 -7.57 -50.02 -2.54
C SER A 492 -6.39 -50.64 -1.77
N GLU A 493 -5.15 -50.19 -2.02
CA GLU A 493 -3.92 -50.66 -1.36
C GLU A 493 -3.39 -49.67 -0.31
N ARG A 494 -4.27 -48.94 0.40
CA ARG A 494 -3.91 -48.14 1.62
C ARG A 494 -3.46 -49.02 2.81
N ARG A 495 -2.68 -50.07 2.54
CA ARG A 495 -2.10 -50.95 3.54
C ARG A 495 -0.91 -50.26 4.21
N GLU A 496 -0.74 -50.44 5.52
CA GLU A 496 0.27 -49.77 6.37
C GLU A 496 1.72 -49.81 5.81
N TYR A 497 2.08 -50.83 5.04
CA TYR A 497 3.45 -51.04 4.53
C TYR A 497 3.91 -50.06 3.45
N LYS A 498 3.02 -49.28 2.84
CA LYS A 498 3.40 -48.21 1.87
C LYS A 498 3.28 -46.80 2.45
N GLN A 499 2.96 -46.67 3.75
CA GLN A 499 2.82 -45.39 4.42
C GLN A 499 4.19 -44.87 4.89
N ILE A 500 4.56 -43.71 4.35
CA ILE A 500 5.82 -43.03 4.69
C ILE A 500 5.63 -42.22 5.98
N ALA A 501 4.58 -41.38 6.02
CA ALA A 501 4.26 -40.49 7.13
C ALA A 501 2.75 -40.25 7.26
N SER A 502 2.29 -39.82 8.43
CA SER A 502 0.90 -39.40 8.69
C SER A 502 0.93 -37.98 9.23
N HIS A 503 0.07 -37.12 8.70
CA HIS A 503 -0.07 -35.73 9.13
C HIS A 503 -1.51 -35.51 9.56
N SER A 504 -1.69 -34.96 10.75
CA SER A 504 -3.00 -34.59 11.29
C SER A 504 -2.99 -33.08 11.52
N SER A 505 -4.08 -32.42 11.15
CA SER A 505 -4.30 -31.00 11.41
C SER A 505 -5.74 -30.76 11.88
N VAL A 506 -5.96 -29.61 12.50
CA VAL A 506 -7.29 -29.11 12.85
C VAL A 506 -7.58 -27.92 11.94
N TRP A 507 -8.53 -28.09 11.04
CA TRP A 507 -9.02 -27.01 10.19
C TRP A 507 -10.13 -26.25 10.92
N ARG A 508 -10.01 -24.92 10.99
CA ARG A 508 -10.98 -24.03 11.63
C ARG A 508 -11.50 -23.04 10.62
N ARG A 509 -12.81 -22.83 10.60
CA ARG A 509 -13.47 -21.78 9.82
C ARG A 509 -13.99 -20.69 10.76
N PHE A 510 -13.74 -19.43 10.42
CA PHE A 510 -14.14 -18.29 11.25
C PHE A 510 -15.37 -17.58 10.67
N LYS A 511 -16.14 -16.94 11.54
CA LYS A 511 -17.22 -16.02 11.15
C LYS A 511 -16.63 -14.64 10.81
N ASP A 512 -17.20 -13.96 9.83
CA ASP A 512 -16.72 -12.63 9.45
C ASP A 512 -16.99 -11.62 10.58
N MET A 513 -16.01 -10.74 10.85
CA MET A 513 -16.06 -9.64 11.83
C MET A 513 -16.13 -10.00 13.33
N GLU A 514 -16.27 -11.28 13.68
CA GLU A 514 -16.31 -11.77 15.07
C GLU A 514 -15.14 -12.76 15.32
N GLU A 515 -14.54 -12.73 16.51
CA GLU A 515 -13.62 -13.77 17.01
C GLU A 515 -14.45 -15.02 17.39
N GLU A 516 -15.11 -15.62 16.40
CA GLU A 516 -15.95 -16.80 16.56
C GLU A 516 -15.54 -17.89 15.56
N ILE A 517 -15.32 -19.12 16.06
CA ILE A 517 -15.08 -20.31 15.24
C ILE A 517 -16.43 -20.89 14.85
N LEU A 518 -16.73 -20.93 13.55
CA LEU A 518 -17.96 -21.51 13.00
C LEU A 518 -17.90 -23.04 12.95
N GLU A 519 -16.77 -23.57 12.49
CA GLU A 519 -16.57 -25.00 12.28
C GLU A 519 -15.14 -25.38 12.63
N GLU A 520 -14.97 -26.57 13.19
CA GLU A 520 -13.68 -27.19 13.45
C GLU A 520 -13.71 -28.64 12.98
N VAL A 521 -12.76 -29.01 12.13
CA VAL A 521 -12.68 -30.36 11.52
C VAL A 521 -11.26 -30.89 11.64
N LYS A 522 -11.14 -32.14 12.11
CA LYS A 522 -9.85 -32.85 12.12
C LYS A 522 -9.60 -33.47 10.76
N VAL A 523 -8.51 -33.06 10.12
CA VAL A 523 -8.12 -33.57 8.80
C VAL A 523 -6.88 -34.44 8.95
N ARG A 524 -6.91 -35.63 8.34
CA ARG A 524 -5.77 -36.55 8.30
C ARG A 524 -5.32 -36.79 6.86
N MET A 525 -4.09 -36.38 6.57
CA MET A 525 -3.41 -36.58 5.29
C MET A 525 -2.27 -37.57 5.46
N VAL A 526 -2.12 -38.49 4.52
CA VAL A 526 -1.08 -39.53 4.58
C VAL A 526 -0.19 -39.45 3.36
N LEU A 527 1.11 -39.60 3.60
CA LEU A 527 2.12 -39.67 2.56
C LEU A 527 2.36 -41.14 2.19
N TYR A 528 2.02 -41.52 0.97
CA TYR A 528 2.18 -42.87 0.43
C TYR A 528 3.30 -42.92 -0.61
N GLU A 529 3.92 -44.07 -0.74
CA GLU A 529 4.75 -44.37 -1.92
C GLU A 529 3.87 -44.67 -3.15
N ALA A 530 4.17 -44.03 -4.28
CA ALA A 530 3.52 -44.29 -5.56
C ALA A 530 4.55 -44.33 -6.71
N MET A 531 4.10 -44.65 -7.93
CA MET A 531 4.94 -44.72 -9.12
C MET A 531 4.49 -43.69 -10.15
N TYR A 532 5.38 -42.78 -10.54
CA TYR A 532 5.22 -41.90 -11.69
C TYR A 532 5.69 -42.61 -12.96
N ALA A 533 4.79 -42.74 -13.94
CA ALA A 533 5.04 -43.37 -15.24
C ALA A 533 4.57 -42.42 -16.37
N PRO A 534 5.48 -41.65 -16.99
CA PRO A 534 5.11 -40.79 -18.11
C PRO A 534 4.64 -41.65 -19.31
N LYS A 535 3.59 -41.21 -20.01
CA LYS A 535 2.91 -41.96 -21.10
C LYS A 535 3.79 -42.38 -22.29
N TRP A 536 5.09 -42.06 -22.30
CA TRP A 536 6.00 -42.20 -23.46
C TRP A 536 7.39 -42.79 -23.15
N TYR A 537 7.73 -43.03 -21.87
CA TYR A 537 8.98 -43.74 -21.48
C TYR A 537 8.72 -44.92 -20.55
N THR A 538 9.53 -45.97 -20.66
CA THR A 538 9.47 -47.21 -19.86
C THR A 538 10.01 -47.08 -18.43
N LYS A 539 10.72 -45.99 -18.09
CA LYS A 539 11.31 -45.84 -16.75
C LYS A 539 10.32 -45.17 -15.79
N SER A 540 9.68 -45.97 -14.95
CA SER A 540 8.87 -45.48 -13.83
C SER A 540 9.77 -44.97 -12.70
N THR A 541 9.46 -43.81 -12.16
CA THR A 541 10.17 -43.23 -11.00
C THR A 541 9.26 -43.33 -9.79
N LYS A 542 9.80 -43.71 -8.63
CA LYS A 542 9.03 -43.62 -7.38
C LYS A 542 8.63 -42.15 -7.15
N VAL A 543 7.51 -41.88 -6.52
CA VAL A 543 7.12 -40.54 -6.03
C VAL A 543 6.44 -40.72 -4.68
N ALA A 544 6.44 -39.67 -3.86
CA ALA A 544 5.61 -39.64 -2.68
C ALA A 544 4.29 -38.94 -3.03
N ILE A 545 3.16 -39.46 -2.60
CA ILE A 545 1.88 -38.77 -2.80
C ILE A 545 1.23 -38.49 -1.46
N LYS A 546 0.71 -37.28 -1.29
CA LYS A 546 -0.06 -36.89 -0.11
C LYS A 546 -1.54 -36.93 -0.47
N ALA A 547 -2.29 -37.76 0.24
CA ALA A 547 -3.70 -38.02 -0.01
C ALA A 547 -4.48 -38.10 1.31
N PRO A 548 -5.79 -37.77 1.31
CA PRO A 548 -6.62 -37.91 2.51
C PRO A 548 -6.71 -39.37 2.94
N TYR A 549 -6.56 -39.63 4.25
CA TYR A 549 -6.57 -40.99 4.82
C TYR A 549 -7.92 -41.70 4.66
N SER A 550 -9.00 -40.94 4.75
CA SER A 550 -10.37 -41.33 4.47
C SER A 550 -11.05 -40.15 3.79
N LEU A 551 -11.95 -40.43 2.85
CA LEU A 551 -12.88 -39.43 2.35
C LEU A 551 -14.14 -39.64 3.17
N GLU A 552 -14.26 -38.91 4.26
CA GLU A 552 -15.50 -38.89 5.04
C GLU A 552 -16.63 -38.34 4.15
N SER A 553 -17.84 -38.84 4.36
CA SER A 553 -18.99 -38.59 3.49
C SER A 553 -19.62 -37.21 3.67
N ASP A 554 -19.14 -36.40 4.62
CA ASP A 554 -19.67 -35.07 4.92
C ASP A 554 -19.02 -33.97 4.06
N ASP A 555 -19.84 -33.02 3.62
CA ASP A 555 -19.41 -31.95 2.73
C ASP A 555 -18.39 -31.00 3.37
N ILE A 556 -18.46 -30.81 4.69
CA ILE A 556 -17.58 -29.90 5.44
C ILE A 556 -16.15 -30.46 5.48
N THR A 557 -15.97 -31.74 5.79
CA THR A 557 -14.63 -32.37 5.75
C THR A 557 -14.04 -32.36 4.34
N ARG A 558 -14.86 -32.54 3.31
CA ARG A 558 -14.43 -32.40 1.91
C ARG A 558 -13.96 -30.98 1.61
N GLU A 559 -14.68 -29.96 2.07
CA GLU A 559 -14.28 -28.55 1.95
C GLU A 559 -12.96 -28.30 2.69
N ALA A 560 -12.82 -28.78 3.94
CA ALA A 560 -11.62 -28.62 4.74
C ALA A 560 -10.37 -29.24 4.07
N VAL A 561 -10.49 -30.48 3.56
CA VAL A 561 -9.42 -31.15 2.81
C VAL A 561 -9.05 -30.38 1.55
N TYR A 562 -10.06 -29.97 0.77
CA TYR A 562 -9.85 -29.30 -0.50
C TYR A 562 -9.23 -27.91 -0.30
N SER A 563 -9.74 -27.13 0.65
CA SER A 563 -9.19 -25.85 1.10
C SER A 563 -7.73 -26.00 1.55
N GLY A 564 -7.43 -26.98 2.41
CA GLY A 564 -6.07 -27.27 2.85
C GLY A 564 -5.10 -27.60 1.71
N ILE A 565 -5.51 -28.46 0.77
CA ILE A 565 -4.69 -28.80 -0.42
C ILE A 565 -4.45 -27.56 -1.29
N ARG A 566 -5.47 -26.74 -1.53
CA ARG A 566 -5.34 -25.50 -2.32
C ARG A 566 -4.28 -24.57 -1.73
N TYR A 567 -4.35 -24.28 -0.43
CA TYR A 567 -3.39 -23.42 0.21
C TYR A 567 -1.98 -24.02 0.25
N GLU A 568 -1.87 -25.30 0.61
CA GLU A 568 -0.57 -25.96 0.67
C GLU A 568 0.11 -25.97 -0.70
N VAL A 569 -0.62 -26.28 -1.78
CA VAL A 569 -0.11 -26.22 -3.16
C VAL A 569 0.29 -24.80 -3.54
N ALA A 570 -0.51 -23.79 -3.21
CA ALA A 570 -0.20 -22.39 -3.52
C ALA A 570 1.07 -21.89 -2.82
N LEU A 571 1.29 -22.28 -1.56
CA LEU A 571 2.51 -21.97 -0.82
C LEU A 571 3.70 -22.71 -1.42
N MET A 572 3.56 -24.01 -1.64
CA MET A 572 4.63 -24.86 -2.14
C MET A 572 5.03 -24.55 -3.59
N ALA A 573 4.15 -23.95 -4.38
CA ALA A 573 4.46 -23.50 -5.74
C ALA A 573 5.46 -22.32 -5.78
N GLN A 574 5.68 -21.65 -4.65
CA GLN A 574 6.53 -20.46 -4.52
C GLN A 574 7.90 -20.79 -3.89
N VAL A 575 8.09 -22.00 -3.36
CA VAL A 575 9.31 -22.39 -2.64
C VAL A 575 10.20 -23.31 -3.46
N ASP A 576 11.50 -23.02 -3.50
CA ASP A 576 12.51 -23.90 -4.09
C ASP A 576 13.78 -23.84 -3.26
N HIS A 577 13.96 -24.83 -2.38
CA HIS A 577 15.10 -24.93 -1.48
C HIS A 577 15.50 -26.41 -1.31
N PRO A 578 16.80 -26.74 -1.29
CA PRO A 578 17.27 -28.13 -1.20
C PRO A 578 16.76 -28.87 0.04
N SER A 579 16.58 -28.17 1.15
CA SER A 579 16.10 -28.71 2.43
C SER A 579 14.58 -28.57 2.64
N ILE A 580 13.80 -28.30 1.60
CA ILE A 580 12.32 -28.33 1.62
C ILE A 580 11.84 -29.46 0.70
N HIS A 581 10.87 -30.27 1.16
CA HIS A 581 10.35 -31.39 0.38
C HIS A 581 9.60 -30.89 -0.86
N LYS A 582 10.11 -31.19 -2.06
CA LYS A 582 9.65 -30.58 -3.31
C LYS A 582 8.30 -31.13 -3.79
N LEU A 583 7.35 -30.23 -4.00
CA LEU A 583 6.12 -30.51 -4.74
C LEU A 583 6.43 -30.58 -6.24
N LEU A 584 6.12 -31.72 -6.87
CA LEU A 584 6.32 -31.94 -8.31
C LEU A 584 5.07 -31.57 -9.12
N GLY A 585 3.89 -31.62 -8.50
CA GLY A 585 2.62 -31.39 -9.16
C GLY A 585 1.44 -31.88 -8.33
N ILE A 586 0.27 -31.91 -8.95
CA ILE A 586 -0.91 -32.60 -8.42
C ILE A 586 -1.35 -33.71 -9.37
N ASP A 587 -2.14 -34.65 -8.90
CA ASP A 587 -2.82 -35.66 -9.71
C ASP A 587 -4.33 -35.48 -9.53
N SER A 588 -4.97 -34.94 -10.59
CA SER A 588 -6.43 -34.72 -10.65
C SER A 588 -7.23 -35.94 -11.14
N SER A 589 -6.56 -37.08 -11.39
CA SER A 589 -7.24 -38.30 -11.83
C SER A 589 -8.23 -38.94 -10.83
N PRO A 590 -8.14 -38.75 -9.50
CA PRO A 590 -9.27 -39.03 -8.62
C PRO A 590 -10.44 -38.20 -9.12
N THR A 591 -11.52 -38.86 -9.58
CA THR A 591 -12.70 -38.29 -10.27
C THR A 591 -13.08 -36.87 -9.84
N PRO A 592 -13.80 -36.06 -10.64
CA PRO A 592 -14.14 -34.65 -10.34
C PRO A 592 -14.77 -34.37 -8.96
N THR A 593 -15.35 -35.39 -8.33
CA THR A 593 -15.94 -35.36 -6.98
C THR A 593 -14.94 -35.60 -5.84
N HIS A 594 -13.65 -35.78 -6.11
CA HIS A 594 -12.61 -36.05 -5.11
C HIS A 594 -11.49 -35.00 -5.19
N PRO A 595 -10.93 -34.56 -4.04
CA PRO A 595 -9.82 -33.62 -4.04
C PRO A 595 -8.59 -34.25 -4.71
N PRO A 596 -7.76 -33.46 -5.43
CA PRO A 596 -6.59 -34.00 -6.11
C PRO A 596 -5.54 -34.49 -5.11
N HIS A 597 -4.72 -35.45 -5.51
CA HIS A 597 -3.57 -35.86 -4.71
C HIS A 597 -2.38 -34.94 -4.99
N MET A 598 -1.60 -34.62 -3.96
CA MET A 598 -0.36 -33.86 -4.14
C MET A 598 0.79 -34.82 -4.41
N VAL A 599 1.64 -34.51 -5.39
CA VAL A 599 2.73 -35.38 -5.83
C VAL A 599 4.06 -34.73 -5.49
N PHE A 600 4.85 -35.41 -4.68
CA PHE A 600 6.13 -34.95 -4.16
C PHE A 600 7.28 -35.85 -4.63
N GLU A 601 8.49 -35.33 -4.53
CA GLU A 601 9.69 -36.12 -4.79
C GLU A 601 9.83 -37.35 -3.84
N PRO A 602 10.34 -38.49 -4.31
CA PRO A 602 10.42 -39.77 -3.59
C PRO A 602 11.66 -39.97 -2.71
N LEU A 603 11.76 -39.50 -1.47
CA LEU A 603 13.12 -39.48 -0.89
C LEU A 603 13.38 -39.66 0.63
N PRO A 604 12.44 -39.93 1.54
CA PRO A 604 12.83 -40.24 2.93
C PRO A 604 13.17 -41.71 3.15
N LEU A 605 14.26 -41.98 3.87
CA LEU A 605 14.46 -43.28 4.53
C LEU A 605 13.55 -43.40 5.76
N SER A 606 13.38 -42.29 6.48
CA SER A 606 12.65 -42.20 7.74
C SER A 606 12.32 -40.74 8.08
N THR A 607 11.56 -40.51 9.16
CA THR A 607 11.43 -39.19 9.81
C THR A 607 12.44 -39.05 10.95
N LEU A 608 12.72 -37.81 11.39
CA LEU A 608 13.52 -37.54 12.59
C LEU A 608 12.87 -38.16 13.84
N GLN A 609 11.53 -38.12 13.95
CA GLN A 609 10.80 -38.79 15.02
C GLN A 609 11.19 -40.27 15.15
N ARG A 610 11.17 -41.01 14.03
CA ARG A 610 11.55 -42.43 14.03
C ARG A 610 13.03 -42.67 14.35
N LEU A 611 13.92 -41.70 14.13
CA LEU A 611 15.33 -41.80 14.56
C LEU A 611 15.47 -41.58 16.07
N ILE A 612 14.75 -40.61 16.61
CA ILE A 612 14.61 -40.35 18.05
C ILE A 612 14.08 -41.60 18.76
N ASP A 613 12.99 -42.18 18.26
CA ASP A 613 12.35 -43.37 18.86
C ASP A 613 13.28 -44.58 18.88
N LYS A 614 14.19 -44.69 17.90
CA LYS A 614 15.20 -45.76 17.80
C LYS A 614 16.46 -45.48 18.61
N GLY A 615 16.55 -44.35 19.32
CA GLY A 615 17.73 -43.93 20.06
C GLY A 615 18.95 -43.64 19.17
N LYS A 616 18.74 -43.36 17.88
CA LYS A 616 19.81 -43.10 16.90
C LYS A 616 20.15 -41.61 16.79
N THR A 617 20.16 -40.91 17.92
CA THR A 617 20.39 -39.47 17.99
C THR A 617 21.66 -39.19 18.77
N ASN A 618 22.74 -38.83 18.06
CA ASN A 618 23.92 -38.23 18.67
C ASN A 618 24.19 -36.86 18.05
N TYR A 619 24.94 -36.02 18.76
CA TYR A 619 25.24 -34.65 18.33
C TYR A 619 25.73 -34.56 16.89
N TYR A 620 26.77 -35.31 16.53
CA TYR A 620 27.38 -35.24 15.20
C TYR A 620 26.45 -35.71 14.08
N THR A 621 25.55 -36.65 14.35
CA THR A 621 24.56 -37.10 13.37
C THR A 621 23.38 -36.14 13.21
N CYS A 622 23.00 -35.43 14.28
CA CYS A 622 21.80 -34.61 14.29
C CYS A 622 22.08 -33.15 13.89
N ILE A 623 23.28 -32.62 14.12
CA ILE A 623 23.60 -31.24 13.75
C ILE A 623 23.42 -30.98 12.24
N PRO A 624 23.90 -31.82 11.31
CA PRO A 624 23.65 -31.62 9.88
C PRO A 624 22.14 -31.59 9.54
N ILE A 625 21.35 -32.46 10.16
CA ILE A 625 19.88 -32.51 10.01
C ILE A 625 19.26 -31.19 10.51
N LEU A 626 19.67 -30.72 11.69
CA LEU A 626 19.15 -29.49 12.28
C LEU A 626 19.59 -28.26 11.48
N SER A 627 20.81 -28.24 10.95
CA SER A 627 21.30 -27.16 10.07
C SER A 627 20.53 -27.09 8.76
N ASP A 628 20.18 -28.24 8.15
CA ASP A 628 19.32 -28.27 6.96
C ASP A 628 17.93 -27.71 7.23
N VAL A 629 17.33 -28.09 8.36
CA VAL A 629 16.01 -27.61 8.76
C VAL A 629 16.08 -26.11 9.11
N ALA A 630 17.11 -25.65 9.81
CA ALA A 630 17.32 -24.23 10.08
C ALA A 630 17.49 -23.44 8.77
N SER A 631 18.21 -23.97 7.78
CA SER A 631 18.34 -23.36 6.45
C SER A 631 17.00 -23.26 5.73
N ALA A 632 16.17 -24.30 5.81
CA ALA A 632 14.82 -24.28 5.24
C ALA A 632 13.93 -23.22 5.89
N ILE A 633 13.92 -23.13 7.23
CA ILE A 633 13.09 -22.16 7.94
C ILE A 633 13.58 -20.73 7.69
N THR A 634 14.90 -20.48 7.71
CA THR A 634 15.49 -19.18 7.35
C THR A 634 15.06 -18.76 5.95
N TYR A 635 15.16 -19.67 4.97
CA TYR A 635 14.69 -19.41 3.61
C TYR A 635 13.22 -18.98 3.59
N LEU A 636 12.33 -19.70 4.29
CA LEU A 636 10.90 -19.37 4.36
C LEU A 636 10.64 -18.00 5.01
N HIS A 637 11.36 -17.69 6.09
CA HIS A 637 11.21 -16.43 6.82
C HIS A 637 11.72 -15.23 6.01
N GLU A 638 12.75 -15.43 5.18
CA GLU A 638 13.39 -14.40 4.36
C GLU A 638 12.84 -14.32 2.92
N LEU A 639 11.81 -15.11 2.58
CA LEU A 639 11.17 -15.07 1.27
C LEU A 639 10.72 -13.66 0.93
N THR A 640 11.34 -13.07 -0.09
CA THR A 640 10.99 -11.72 -0.54
C THR A 640 9.51 -11.68 -0.88
N ALA A 641 9.00 -12.66 -1.64
CA ALA A 641 7.59 -12.87 -2.02
C ALA A 641 6.56 -12.68 -0.88
N GLY A 642 6.98 -12.85 0.37
CA GLY A 642 6.19 -12.75 1.58
C GLY A 642 6.64 -13.86 2.53
N SER A 643 7.06 -13.51 3.74
CA SER A 643 7.59 -14.46 4.72
C SER A 643 6.56 -15.55 5.03
N ILE A 644 7.00 -16.80 5.06
CA ILE A 644 6.14 -17.95 5.36
C ILE A 644 6.49 -18.47 6.76
N ALA A 645 5.52 -18.52 7.66
CA ALA A 645 5.60 -19.34 8.86
C ALA A 645 5.15 -20.77 8.52
N HIS A 646 5.92 -21.78 8.93
CA HIS A 646 5.57 -23.18 8.69
C HIS A 646 4.43 -23.66 9.61
N GLY A 647 4.42 -23.24 10.87
CA GLY A 647 3.30 -23.46 11.81
C GLY A 647 3.14 -24.87 12.37
N ASP A 648 4.00 -25.81 11.98
CA ASP A 648 3.94 -27.22 12.42
C ASP A 648 5.33 -27.87 12.35
N ILE A 649 6.33 -27.21 12.94
CA ILE A 649 7.70 -27.72 12.96
C ILE A 649 7.83 -28.73 14.10
N GLN A 650 7.91 -30.01 13.75
CA GLN A 650 8.04 -31.12 14.68
C GLN A 650 8.84 -32.28 14.07
N PRO A 651 9.39 -33.22 14.87
CA PRO A 651 10.25 -34.28 14.35
C PRO A 651 9.56 -35.22 13.34
N ALA A 652 8.23 -35.32 13.40
CA ALA A 652 7.44 -36.10 12.43
C ALA A 652 7.44 -35.49 11.02
N ASN A 653 7.62 -34.16 10.92
CA ASN A 653 7.60 -33.40 9.67
C ASN A 653 9.02 -33.15 9.10
N ILE A 654 10.05 -33.71 9.74
CA ILE A 654 11.44 -33.64 9.26
C ILE A 654 11.79 -34.99 8.63
N LEU A 655 11.92 -34.99 7.31
CA LEU A 655 12.26 -36.15 6.50
C LEU A 655 13.78 -36.32 6.46
N VAL A 656 14.29 -37.48 6.86
CA VAL A 656 15.73 -37.78 6.90
C VAL A 656 16.11 -38.75 5.78
N TYR A 657 17.15 -38.37 5.05
CA TYR A 657 17.59 -38.99 3.81
C TYR A 657 18.78 -39.92 4.08
N PRO A 658 19.04 -40.90 3.19
CA PRO A 658 20.13 -41.86 3.38
C PRO A 658 21.54 -41.24 3.53
N ASP A 659 21.75 -40.04 2.98
CA ASP A 659 23.00 -39.28 3.05
C ASP A 659 23.15 -38.48 4.36
N GLY A 660 22.20 -38.60 5.30
CA GLY A 660 22.21 -37.87 6.57
C GLY A 660 21.73 -36.44 6.46
N ARG A 661 21.23 -36.01 5.29
CA ARG A 661 20.60 -34.70 5.09
C ARG A 661 19.11 -34.77 5.43
N ALA A 662 18.50 -33.61 5.62
CA ALA A 662 17.09 -33.52 5.96
C ALA A 662 16.32 -32.52 5.11
N LYS A 663 15.02 -32.79 4.96
CA LYS A 663 14.08 -31.85 4.37
C LYS A 663 12.89 -31.62 5.29
N LEU A 664 12.51 -30.36 5.41
CA LEU A 664 11.27 -29.94 6.07
C LEU A 664 10.08 -30.23 5.15
N ALA A 665 9.04 -30.85 5.68
CA ALA A 665 7.85 -31.27 4.95
C ALA A 665 6.57 -30.86 5.68
N ASN A 666 5.42 -31.07 5.03
CA ASN A 666 4.07 -30.83 5.56
C ASN A 666 3.73 -29.35 5.80
N PHE A 667 3.37 -28.64 4.72
CA PHE A 667 3.02 -27.21 4.76
C PHE A 667 1.52 -26.98 5.02
N THR A 668 0.79 -27.98 5.54
CA THR A 668 -0.66 -27.87 5.76
C THR A 668 -1.04 -26.73 6.69
N CYS A 669 -0.23 -26.50 7.73
CA CYS A 669 -0.44 -25.43 8.72
C CYS A 669 0.38 -24.17 8.39
N ALA A 670 1.01 -24.10 7.22
CA ALA A 670 1.85 -22.97 6.86
C ALA A 670 1.00 -21.73 6.52
N PHE A 671 1.56 -20.56 6.79
CA PHE A 671 0.88 -19.28 6.62
C PHE A 671 1.84 -18.23 6.05
N GLN A 672 1.43 -17.57 4.96
CA GLN A 672 2.24 -16.53 4.30
C GLN A 672 1.80 -15.13 4.74
N TYR A 673 2.78 -14.33 5.16
CA TYR A 673 2.62 -12.92 5.48
C TYR A 673 2.90 -12.06 4.26
N ILE A 674 2.03 -11.09 4.02
CA ILE A 674 2.15 -10.14 2.91
C ILE A 674 2.69 -8.84 3.53
N SER A 675 3.98 -8.55 3.27
CA SER A 675 4.83 -7.50 3.85
C SER A 675 5.63 -7.92 5.10
N ASN A 676 6.89 -7.47 5.16
CA ASN A 676 7.89 -7.75 6.21
C ASN A 676 7.53 -7.14 7.59
N SER A 677 6.25 -6.95 7.91
CA SER A 677 5.81 -6.45 9.20
C SER A 677 5.18 -7.60 10.01
N PRO A 678 5.98 -8.31 10.84
CA PRO A 678 5.48 -9.33 11.76
C PRO A 678 4.62 -8.75 12.91
N ALA A 679 4.35 -7.44 12.93
CA ALA A 679 3.81 -6.70 14.06
C ALA A 679 2.28 -6.53 14.09
N SER A 680 1.52 -7.18 13.19
CA SER A 680 0.05 -7.22 13.36
C SER A 680 -0.55 -8.49 12.76
N PRO A 681 -1.01 -9.45 13.59
CA PRO A 681 -1.75 -10.63 13.13
C PRO A 681 -3.18 -10.23 12.76
N ARG A 682 -3.36 -9.27 11.84
CA ARG A 682 -4.69 -8.94 11.33
C ARG A 682 -5.06 -9.95 10.26
N HIS A 683 -5.63 -11.03 10.79
CA HIS A 683 -6.37 -12.13 10.19
C HIS A 683 -6.64 -12.03 8.69
N LEU A 684 -6.00 -12.91 7.94
CA LEU A 684 -6.10 -12.89 6.48
C LEU A 684 -6.97 -14.03 5.94
N SER A 685 -6.92 -15.26 6.48
CA SER A 685 -7.73 -16.36 5.93
C SER A 685 -9.04 -16.59 6.68
N GLY A 686 -10.15 -16.80 5.95
CA GLY A 686 -11.45 -17.22 6.51
C GLY A 686 -11.46 -18.65 7.07
N ALA A 687 -10.37 -19.40 6.85
CA ALA A 687 -10.11 -20.68 7.50
C ALA A 687 -8.61 -20.95 7.65
N ILE A 688 -8.22 -21.70 8.67
CA ILE A 688 -6.81 -22.03 8.93
C ILE A 688 -6.67 -23.48 9.35
N SER A 689 -5.57 -24.13 8.96
CA SER A 689 -5.17 -25.38 9.57
C SER A 689 -4.12 -25.12 10.64
N VAL A 690 -4.31 -25.69 11.82
CA VAL A 690 -3.35 -25.64 12.94
C VAL A 690 -2.94 -27.05 13.36
N PRO A 691 -1.76 -27.21 13.98
CA PRO A 691 -1.38 -28.50 14.54
C PRO A 691 -2.34 -28.94 15.65
N PRO A 692 -2.59 -30.25 15.81
CA PRO A 692 -3.37 -30.78 16.93
C PRO A 692 -2.72 -30.42 18.27
N GLN A 693 -3.55 -30.03 19.24
CA GLN A 693 -3.13 -29.71 20.60
C GLN A 693 -3.77 -30.66 21.63
N PRO A 694 -3.13 -30.90 22.79
CA PRO A 694 -1.82 -30.37 23.20
C PRO A 694 -0.64 -31.05 22.49
N SER A 695 0.49 -30.35 22.35
CA SER A 695 1.73 -30.84 21.72
C SER A 695 2.96 -30.24 22.39
N LEU A 696 4.04 -31.01 22.49
CA LEU A 696 5.35 -30.54 23.00
C LEU A 696 6.02 -29.51 22.09
N HIS A 697 5.56 -29.39 20.84
CA HIS A 697 6.21 -28.57 19.83
C HIS A 697 5.50 -27.24 19.55
N CYS A 698 4.33 -27.02 20.16
CA CYS A 698 3.58 -25.78 20.00
C CYS A 698 4.16 -24.66 20.87
N SER A 699 4.19 -23.44 20.34
CA SER A 699 4.63 -22.24 21.06
C SER A 699 3.57 -21.71 22.03
N PRO A 700 3.93 -20.92 23.06
CA PRO A 700 2.98 -20.37 24.03
C PRO A 700 1.81 -19.62 23.39
N GLU A 701 2.09 -18.79 22.38
CA GLU A 701 1.11 -17.98 21.68
C GLU A 701 0.16 -18.78 20.79
N SER A 702 0.54 -20.00 20.36
CA SER A 702 -0.30 -20.85 19.51
C SER A 702 -1.53 -21.43 20.22
N ARG A 703 -1.65 -21.21 21.54
CA ARG A 703 -2.82 -21.62 22.34
C ARG A 703 -4.05 -20.77 22.07
N ASP A 704 -3.85 -19.51 21.71
CA ASP A 704 -4.95 -18.65 21.34
C ASP A 704 -5.60 -19.26 20.08
N PRO A 705 -6.89 -19.66 20.14
CA PRO A 705 -7.56 -20.29 19.02
C PRO A 705 -7.63 -19.38 17.78
N PHE A 706 -7.43 -18.07 17.96
CA PHE A 706 -7.39 -17.05 16.92
C PHE A 706 -5.96 -16.66 16.50
N ALA A 707 -4.93 -17.21 17.17
CA ALA A 707 -3.55 -17.00 16.78
C ALA A 707 -3.20 -17.79 15.51
N PHE A 708 -2.53 -17.09 14.60
CA PHE A 708 -2.01 -17.66 13.35
C PHE A 708 -0.55 -18.10 13.56
N PRO A 709 -0.08 -19.10 12.80
CA PRO A 709 1.33 -19.48 12.75
C PRO A 709 2.23 -18.29 12.54
N SER A 710 3.21 -18.10 13.43
CA SER A 710 4.12 -16.96 13.40
C SER A 710 5.57 -17.38 13.19
N LEU A 711 6.39 -16.46 12.64
CA LEU A 711 7.83 -16.70 12.46
C LEU A 711 8.52 -16.98 13.80
N ALA A 712 8.13 -16.27 14.86
CA ALA A 712 8.63 -16.51 16.21
C ALA A 712 8.14 -17.86 16.78
N GLY A 713 6.94 -18.30 16.42
CA GLY A 713 6.40 -19.61 16.76
C GLY A 713 7.19 -20.75 16.11
N ASP A 714 7.62 -20.58 14.87
CA ASP A 714 8.54 -21.52 14.20
C ASP A 714 9.89 -21.63 14.93
N VAL A 715 10.45 -20.49 15.38
CA VAL A 715 11.70 -20.48 16.16
C VAL A 715 11.53 -21.29 17.45
N TRP A 716 10.44 -21.09 18.19
CA TRP A 716 10.15 -21.87 19.39
C TRP A 716 10.01 -23.36 19.06
N SER A 717 9.20 -23.69 18.05
CA SER A 717 8.94 -25.06 17.61
C SER A 717 10.24 -25.76 17.23
N PHE A 718 11.12 -25.11 16.47
CA PHE A 718 12.45 -25.62 16.15
C PHE A 718 13.33 -25.81 17.41
N GLY A 719 13.23 -24.91 18.39
CA GLY A 719 13.90 -25.06 19.69
C GLY A 719 13.44 -26.30 20.44
N THR A 720 12.14 -26.60 20.44
CA THR A 720 11.61 -27.83 21.05
C THR A 720 12.00 -29.08 20.27
N VAL A 721 12.21 -29.00 18.94
CA VAL A 721 12.78 -30.10 18.14
C VAL A 721 14.21 -30.38 18.56
N ILE A 722 15.04 -29.35 18.73
CA ILE A 722 16.41 -29.50 19.24
C ILE A 722 16.39 -30.11 20.64
N LEU A 723 15.55 -29.58 21.54
CA LEU A 723 15.43 -30.08 22.90
C LEU A 723 14.95 -31.54 22.93
N SER A 724 13.93 -31.89 22.15
CA SER A 724 13.44 -33.26 21.99
C SER A 724 14.51 -34.18 21.41
N THR A 725 15.39 -33.69 20.54
CA THR A 725 16.50 -34.49 20.02
C THR A 725 17.53 -34.83 21.10
N PHE A 726 17.80 -33.90 22.02
CA PHE A 726 18.92 -33.99 22.96
C PHE A 726 18.53 -34.19 24.44
N SER A 727 17.24 -34.25 24.79
CA SER A 727 16.77 -34.51 26.16
C SER A 727 15.70 -35.62 26.18
N PRO A 728 16.06 -36.85 26.59
CA PRO A 728 15.10 -37.89 26.93
C PRO A 728 14.00 -37.47 27.90
N LEU A 729 14.31 -36.67 28.93
CA LEU A 729 13.34 -36.22 29.93
C LEU A 729 12.28 -35.30 29.31
N PHE A 730 12.69 -34.37 28.44
CA PHE A 730 11.71 -33.53 27.73
C PHE A 730 10.76 -34.36 26.87
N ARG A 731 11.27 -35.40 26.18
CA ARG A 731 10.43 -36.31 25.38
C ARG A 731 9.42 -37.09 26.22
N ALA A 732 9.77 -37.41 27.46
CA ALA A 732 8.90 -38.14 28.37
C ALA A 732 7.85 -37.25 29.07
N THR A 733 7.91 -35.92 28.87
CA THR A 733 6.98 -34.99 29.48
C THR A 733 5.58 -35.16 28.89
N ASP A 734 4.56 -35.21 29.76
CA ASP A 734 3.17 -35.22 29.32
C ASP A 734 2.81 -33.91 28.60
N SER A 735 2.24 -34.01 27.40
CA SER A 735 1.94 -32.83 26.57
C SER A 735 0.88 -31.92 27.19
N THR A 736 -0.04 -32.46 27.98
CA THR A 736 -1.07 -31.68 28.67
C THR A 736 -0.45 -30.89 29.83
N LEU A 737 0.40 -31.56 30.62
CA LEU A 737 1.14 -30.90 31.70
C LEU A 737 2.07 -29.81 31.16
N TYR A 738 2.77 -30.08 30.06
CA TYR A 738 3.62 -29.10 29.40
C TYR A 738 2.81 -27.86 28.94
N ALA A 739 1.64 -28.07 28.34
CA ALA A 739 0.76 -26.97 27.96
C ALA A 739 0.34 -26.11 29.16
N LEU A 740 -0.01 -26.74 30.30
CA LEU A 740 -0.36 -26.04 31.54
C LEU A 740 0.82 -25.27 32.17
N GLN A 741 2.05 -25.76 32.03
CA GLN A 741 3.24 -25.06 32.51
C GLN A 741 3.48 -23.78 31.69
N LEU A 742 3.34 -23.88 30.38
CA LEU A 742 3.50 -22.74 29.51
C LEU A 742 2.38 -21.69 29.70
N GLU A 743 1.17 -22.06 30.14
CA GLU A 743 0.12 -21.09 30.55
C GLU A 743 0.58 -20.21 31.72
N LYS A 744 1.45 -20.75 32.56
CA LYS A 744 2.07 -20.05 33.68
C LYS A 744 3.36 -19.33 33.28
N ASN A 745 3.61 -19.18 31.97
CA ASN A 745 4.84 -18.63 31.40
C ASN A 745 6.12 -19.35 31.86
N ILE A 746 6.05 -20.66 32.12
CA ILE A 746 7.19 -21.48 32.51
C ILE A 746 7.78 -22.13 31.26
N SER A 747 9.02 -21.78 30.93
CA SER A 747 9.78 -22.39 29.82
C SER A 747 10.23 -23.81 30.21
N PRO A 748 10.34 -24.77 29.26
CA PRO A 748 10.97 -26.07 29.54
C PRO A 748 12.41 -25.93 30.07
N LEU A 749 13.09 -24.82 29.76
CA LEU A 749 14.43 -24.53 30.27
C LEU A 749 14.44 -24.00 31.72
N ASP A 750 13.30 -23.79 32.36
CA ASP A 750 13.24 -23.45 33.78
C ASP A 750 13.36 -24.71 34.67
N SER A 751 13.20 -25.90 34.07
CA SER A 751 13.42 -27.18 34.76
C SER A 751 14.91 -27.53 34.81
N GLY A 752 15.48 -27.53 36.02
CA GLY A 752 16.87 -27.95 36.23
C GLY A 752 17.15 -29.39 35.81
N GLU A 753 16.16 -30.28 35.88
CA GLU A 753 16.29 -31.68 35.46
C GLU A 753 16.41 -31.80 33.94
N ILE A 754 15.58 -31.07 33.19
CA ILE A 754 15.63 -31.06 31.72
C ILE A 754 16.95 -30.45 31.24
N ILE A 755 17.42 -29.37 31.88
CA ILE A 755 18.73 -28.77 31.55
C ILE A 755 19.86 -29.77 31.80
N ALA A 756 19.83 -30.49 32.92
CA ALA A 756 20.88 -31.44 33.28
C ALA A 756 20.92 -32.68 32.35
N ASP A 757 19.77 -33.08 31.82
CA ASP A 757 19.63 -34.20 30.87
C ASP A 757 19.96 -33.81 29.42
N CYS A 758 19.89 -32.52 29.08
CA CYS A 758 20.17 -32.03 27.73
C CYS A 758 21.67 -31.91 27.43
N ASP A 759 22.07 -32.16 26.17
CA ASP A 759 23.46 -31.92 25.73
C ASP A 759 23.86 -30.45 25.92
N ALA A 760 24.86 -30.22 26.76
CA ALA A 760 25.26 -28.87 27.17
C ALA A 760 25.69 -27.96 26.00
N ARG A 761 26.10 -28.53 24.85
CA ARG A 761 26.53 -27.77 23.67
C ARG A 761 25.39 -27.03 23.00
N VAL A 762 24.15 -27.53 23.09
CA VAL A 762 22.98 -26.89 22.45
C VAL A 762 22.25 -25.91 23.38
N LEU A 763 22.55 -25.92 24.68
CA LEU A 763 21.89 -25.04 25.67
C LEU A 763 22.00 -23.54 25.34
N PRO A 764 23.15 -22.99 24.89
CA PRO A 764 23.23 -21.56 24.53
C PRO A 764 22.29 -21.18 23.39
N LEU A 765 22.07 -22.10 22.45
CA LEU A 765 21.15 -21.91 21.33
C LEU A 765 19.70 -21.96 21.83
N LEU A 766 19.35 -22.99 22.60
CA LEU A 766 18.02 -23.18 23.18
C LEU A 766 17.57 -21.98 24.02
N ARG A 767 18.46 -21.39 24.82
CA ARG A 767 18.17 -20.18 25.62
C ARG A 767 17.77 -18.97 24.79
N SER A 768 18.20 -18.88 23.53
CA SER A 768 17.82 -17.78 22.63
C SER A 768 16.50 -18.03 21.88
N MET A 769 15.99 -19.26 21.89
CA MET A 769 14.83 -19.69 21.13
C MET A 769 13.60 -19.95 22.02
N LEU A 770 13.80 -20.54 23.20
CA LEU A 770 12.74 -20.92 24.15
C LEU A 770 12.44 -19.81 25.16
N ILE A 771 12.38 -18.57 24.66
CA ILE A 771 11.95 -17.38 25.41
C ILE A 771 10.44 -17.22 25.21
N VAL A 772 9.70 -17.04 26.31
CA VAL A 772 8.23 -17.00 26.28
C VAL A 772 7.74 -15.84 25.41
N GLU A 773 8.30 -14.63 25.60
CA GLU A 773 7.98 -13.45 24.81
C GLU A 773 8.43 -13.59 23.34
N PRO A 774 7.51 -13.65 22.35
CA PRO A 774 7.86 -13.90 20.96
C PRO A 774 8.82 -12.88 20.35
N ALA A 775 8.67 -11.60 20.70
CA ALA A 775 9.51 -10.51 20.17
C ALA A 775 10.98 -10.59 20.64
N SER A 776 11.24 -11.34 21.71
CA SER A 776 12.59 -11.48 22.30
C SER A 776 13.34 -12.71 21.79
N ARG A 777 12.73 -13.55 20.94
CA ARG A 777 13.36 -14.76 20.39
C ARG A 777 14.37 -14.40 19.31
N ALA A 778 15.42 -15.21 19.16
CA ALA A 778 16.38 -15.07 18.07
C ALA A 778 15.73 -15.28 16.70
N THR A 779 16.29 -14.65 15.66
CA THR A 779 15.90 -14.94 14.27
C THR A 779 16.49 -16.27 13.80
N MET A 780 15.83 -16.92 12.83
CA MET A 780 16.35 -18.16 12.26
C MET A 780 17.70 -18.00 11.54
N THR A 781 17.97 -16.82 10.97
CA THR A 781 19.28 -16.44 10.42
C THR A 781 20.38 -16.52 11.48
N SER A 782 20.12 -15.99 12.69
CA SER A 782 21.06 -16.04 13.82
C SER A 782 21.25 -17.47 14.33
N VAL A 783 20.16 -18.24 14.41
CA VAL A 783 20.18 -19.66 14.81
C VAL A 783 21.00 -20.50 13.84
N LEU A 784 20.79 -20.34 12.52
CA LEU A 784 21.52 -21.06 11.47
C LEU A 784 23.02 -20.77 11.51
N SER A 785 23.39 -19.49 11.70
CA SER A 785 24.81 -19.09 11.83
C SER A 785 25.49 -19.78 13.01
N ARG A 786 24.81 -19.92 14.15
CA ARG A 786 25.35 -20.60 15.34
C ARG A 786 25.45 -22.11 15.18
N LEU A 787 24.52 -22.73 14.44
CA LEU A 787 24.58 -24.16 14.11
C LEU A 787 25.68 -24.49 13.09
N SER A 788 26.07 -23.52 12.25
CA SER A 788 27.10 -23.70 11.21
C SER A 788 28.53 -23.47 11.73
N ASN A 789 28.68 -22.75 12.84
CA ASN A 789 29.97 -22.39 13.45
C ASN A 789 30.43 -23.35 14.57
N ASN A 790 29.66 -24.40 14.87
CA ASN A 790 29.95 -25.45 15.85
C ASN A 790 29.92 -26.82 15.19
#